data_AF-A0A843W743-F1
#
_entry.id   AF-A0A843W743-F1
#
_cell.length_a   1.000
_cell.length_b   1.000
_cell.length_c   1.000
_cell.angle_alpha   90.00
_cell.angle_beta   90.00
_cell.angle_gamma   90.00
#
_symmetry.space_group_name_H-M   'P 1'
#
loop_
_entity.id
_entity.type
_entity.pdbx_description
1 polymer ?
#
loop_
_entity_poly.entity_id
_entity_poly.type
_entity_poly.pdbx_seq_one_letter_code
_entity_poly.pdbx_strand_id
1 'polypeptide(L)'
;MAASITAQLQVIKASFRGREDPVRRPFTRPSVLFDPKEAADIDLRTILPIAASGLDVLVGLDARFGGYRDTLFSHTSLDMDREKMEPKEEEKVNKSVASYLRLLSGYLQLPAALKTLEYLIRRYRVHVFNVDELVLCALPYHDTHAFVRIIQLLDLGNGKWGFLEGVKSTGAPPPRKNIVQQCIRDKGVLEVLCNYASPTKEFQHSRVVVCFCTAVLVEALGTVHQLDSDTVKRVLPFVFSGLNPAMRGGRDDKAGALMVAGLVASRAALVPKLLNNLISFIARMAQQDTKELSDVPWLRMALMTIVNLVQPPSLLLQRGGIPRVKVQLPPVPFFLLALPYPVQPLLPPRSATQSSQSIPKKALKCLIDIRDFPAVLRGLSEEFNIKKFTCIFLETLIDHSSSDSSYCLALTTIIETIPMKDFIHTIVSKVLSFCVKWTKSVNTTDLPEAGRWVKQILIVIDRNYSSELRAAVGRFLEKSQVDSKEGGDIMKTLCFIVDGSLDMPLEISDSKIWFSLEHPKAMVRRTALSHLSASSLHEGKDIDVQKLLKFQDVILRRLHDDELSVVQAALSIDGLSGIITPPRLLNAFQDVLIRCIDILNTGAAHTISNACEVTISCLKCTFVNFHLRESSYLREVATMFFPFLLVLPKTWRISLKALELTKELCWPFYSDSLASYDVPSFQVKLSDRVLDPETVNSGEFFCLKGRVMYLFFLFA
;
A
#
# COMPACT_ATOMS: atom_id res chain seq x y z
N MET A 1 -62.12 -10.02 35.81
CA MET A 1 -62.97 -9.69 34.65
C MET A 1 -62.76 -8.29 34.11
N ALA A 2 -62.73 -7.22 34.92
CA ALA A 2 -62.52 -5.84 34.46
C ALA A 2 -61.22 -5.63 33.63
N ALA A 3 -60.09 -6.20 34.06
CA ALA A 3 -58.82 -6.11 33.31
C ALA A 3 -58.86 -6.81 31.93
N SER A 4 -59.65 -7.88 31.79
CA SER A 4 -59.83 -8.60 30.52
C SER A 4 -60.66 -7.80 29.52
N ILE A 5 -61.71 -7.11 30.01
CA ILE A 5 -62.55 -6.25 29.18
C ILE A 5 -61.78 -5.00 28.76
N THR A 6 -60.94 -4.43 29.63
CA THR A 6 -60.06 -3.31 29.28
C THR A 6 -59.02 -3.72 28.23
N ALA A 7 -58.41 -4.90 28.36
CA ALA A 7 -57.49 -5.43 27.36
C ALA A 7 -58.19 -5.71 26.02
N GLN A 8 -59.38 -6.30 26.04
CA GLN A 8 -60.19 -6.53 24.84
C GLN A 8 -60.65 -5.21 24.18
N LEU A 9 -61.03 -4.21 24.96
CA LEU A 9 -61.35 -2.86 24.46
C LEU A 9 -60.13 -2.15 23.89
N GLN A 10 -58.93 -2.34 24.45
CA GLN A 10 -57.69 -1.81 23.88
C GLN A 10 -57.36 -2.48 22.55
N VAL A 11 -57.53 -3.81 22.44
CA VAL A 11 -57.36 -4.54 21.18
C VAL A 11 -58.37 -4.08 20.13
N ILE A 12 -59.64 -3.93 20.50
CA ILE A 12 -60.70 -3.44 19.60
C ILE A 12 -60.44 -1.98 19.19
N LYS A 13 -60.04 -1.10 20.13
CA LYS A 13 -59.65 0.29 19.81
C LYS A 13 -58.44 0.35 18.88
N ALA A 14 -57.48 -0.55 19.03
CA ALA A 14 -56.35 -0.67 18.10
C ALA A 14 -56.78 -1.13 16.70
N SER A 15 -57.90 -1.84 16.56
CA SER A 15 -58.52 -2.20 15.28
C SER A 15 -59.33 -1.06 14.63
N PHE A 16 -59.73 -0.05 15.41
CA PHE A 16 -60.53 1.12 14.95
C PHE A 16 -59.70 2.41 14.83
N ARG A 17 -58.43 2.31 14.41
CA ARG A 17 -57.54 3.48 14.25
C ARG A 17 -58.20 4.57 13.41
N GLY A 18 -58.66 5.63 14.07
CA GLY A 18 -58.94 6.90 13.41
C GLY A 18 -60.37 7.23 13.00
N ARG A 19 -61.41 6.52 13.44
CA ARG A 19 -62.80 6.91 13.15
C ARG A 19 -63.13 8.29 13.75
N GLU A 20 -63.36 9.30 12.91
CA GLU A 20 -64.05 10.53 13.32
C GLU A 20 -65.56 10.24 13.44
N ASP A 21 -66.19 10.75 14.49
CA ASP A 21 -67.64 10.61 14.70
C ASP A 21 -68.38 11.45 13.63
N PRO A 22 -69.18 10.85 12.71
CA PRO A 22 -69.67 11.54 11.53
C PRO A 22 -70.69 12.67 11.82
N VAL A 23 -71.17 12.76 13.07
CA VAL A 23 -72.29 13.63 13.47
C VAL A 23 -71.81 14.96 14.07
N ARG A 24 -70.53 15.10 14.48
CA ARG A 24 -70.00 16.33 15.09
C ARG A 24 -68.63 16.68 14.52
N ARG A 25 -68.44 17.97 14.17
CA ARG A 25 -67.10 18.47 13.84
C ARG A 25 -66.19 18.22 15.05
N PRO A 26 -65.01 17.61 14.85
CA PRO A 26 -64.09 17.36 15.96
C PRO A 26 -63.60 18.69 16.54
N PHE A 27 -63.52 18.80 17.86
CA PHE A 27 -63.05 20.02 18.56
C PHE A 27 -61.56 20.33 18.28
N THR A 28 -60.81 19.35 17.78
CA THR A 28 -59.41 19.49 17.39
C THR A 28 -59.11 18.60 16.20
N ARG A 29 -58.19 19.02 15.32
CA ARG A 29 -57.68 18.19 14.23
C ARG A 29 -56.15 18.11 14.21
N PRO A 30 -55.57 16.97 13.79
CA PRO A 30 -54.14 16.86 13.55
C PRO A 30 -53.68 17.86 12.47
N SER A 31 -52.67 18.65 12.80
CA SER A 31 -52.08 19.63 11.89
C SER A 31 -50.62 19.85 12.25
N VAL A 32 -49.77 20.01 11.23
CA VAL A 32 -48.37 20.42 11.39
C VAL A 32 -48.21 21.94 11.26
N LEU A 33 -49.14 22.61 10.57
CA LEU A 33 -49.09 24.05 10.35
C LEU A 33 -49.87 24.87 11.38
N PHE A 34 -51.07 24.41 11.74
CA PHE A 34 -52.03 25.17 12.53
C PHE A 34 -52.17 24.58 13.94
N ASP A 35 -52.64 25.40 14.88
CA ASP A 35 -53.00 24.87 16.19
C ASP A 35 -54.17 23.88 16.06
N PRO A 36 -54.24 22.80 16.88
CA PRO A 36 -55.25 21.77 16.71
C PRO A 36 -56.70 22.28 16.71
N LYS A 37 -56.98 23.36 17.46
CA LYS A 37 -58.30 24.00 17.50
C LYS A 37 -58.59 24.78 16.21
N GLU A 38 -57.63 25.58 15.74
CA GLU A 38 -57.77 26.33 14.48
C GLU A 38 -57.89 25.37 13.28
N ALA A 39 -57.10 24.29 13.29
CA ALA A 39 -57.15 23.25 12.27
C ALA A 39 -58.53 22.58 12.16
N ALA A 40 -59.33 22.55 13.24
CA ALA A 40 -60.68 22.01 13.22
C ALA A 40 -61.62 22.81 12.32
N ASP A 41 -61.42 24.14 12.26
CA ASP A 41 -62.25 25.08 11.50
C ASP A 41 -61.85 25.18 10.02
N ILE A 42 -60.61 24.82 9.69
CA ILE A 42 -60.10 24.84 8.31
C ILE A 42 -60.51 23.55 7.58
N ASP A 43 -61.08 23.67 6.39
CA ASP A 43 -61.51 22.55 5.55
C ASP A 43 -60.44 22.12 4.53
N LEU A 44 -60.58 20.90 3.99
CA LEU A 44 -59.62 20.36 3.02
C LEU A 44 -59.57 21.15 1.70
N ARG A 45 -60.69 21.79 1.30
CA ARG A 45 -60.75 22.59 0.07
C ARG A 45 -59.93 23.88 0.19
N THR A 46 -59.75 24.41 1.40
CA THR A 46 -58.82 25.52 1.66
C THR A 46 -57.36 25.06 1.69
N ILE A 47 -57.09 23.85 2.21
CA ILE A 47 -55.73 23.34 2.36
C ILE A 47 -55.12 22.91 1.03
N LEU A 48 -55.91 22.34 0.12
CA LEU A 48 -55.37 21.87 -1.17
C LEU A 48 -54.69 22.99 -1.98
N PRO A 49 -55.26 24.20 -2.17
CA PRO A 49 -54.58 25.32 -2.82
C PRO A 49 -53.28 25.75 -2.11
N ILE A 50 -53.26 25.72 -0.77
CA ILE A 50 -52.06 26.04 0.03
C ILE A 50 -50.96 25.00 -0.24
N ALA A 51 -51.33 23.72 -0.27
CA ALA A 51 -50.42 22.63 -0.58
C ALA A 51 -49.93 22.69 -2.03
N ALA A 52 -50.81 22.99 -2.99
CA ALA A 52 -50.44 23.17 -4.39
C ALA A 52 -49.43 24.32 -4.57
N SER A 53 -49.63 25.45 -3.88
CA SER A 53 -48.65 26.54 -3.90
C SER A 53 -47.30 26.12 -3.31
N GLY A 54 -47.31 25.31 -2.25
CA GLY A 54 -46.09 24.72 -1.68
C GLY A 54 -45.40 23.76 -2.65
N LEU A 55 -46.18 22.94 -3.34
CA LEU A 55 -45.69 22.01 -4.35
C LEU A 55 -45.04 22.75 -5.52
N ASP A 56 -45.64 23.82 -6.03
CA ASP A 56 -45.07 24.59 -7.15
C ASP A 56 -43.68 25.17 -6.79
N VAL A 57 -43.49 25.62 -5.53
CA VAL A 57 -42.17 26.04 -5.03
C VAL A 57 -41.20 24.87 -4.99
N LEU A 58 -41.62 23.70 -4.49
CA LEU A 58 -40.78 22.50 -4.45
C LEU A 58 -40.41 21.99 -5.84
N VAL A 59 -41.32 22.06 -6.81
CA VAL A 59 -41.07 21.72 -8.23
C VAL A 59 -40.00 22.63 -8.83
N GLY A 60 -40.00 23.91 -8.47
CA GLY A 60 -38.95 24.85 -8.87
C GLY A 60 -37.56 24.51 -8.31
N LEU A 61 -37.49 23.79 -7.18
CA LEU A 61 -36.24 23.35 -6.55
C LEU A 61 -35.80 21.95 -7.02
N ASP A 62 -36.76 21.04 -7.22
CA ASP A 62 -36.53 19.68 -7.68
C ASP A 62 -37.71 19.22 -8.55
N ALA A 63 -37.44 19.07 -9.85
CA ALA A 63 -38.45 18.70 -10.84
C ALA A 63 -39.12 17.34 -10.56
N ARG A 64 -38.51 16.47 -9.75
CA ARG A 64 -39.09 15.17 -9.34
C ARG A 64 -40.42 15.33 -8.59
N PHE A 65 -40.67 16.48 -7.96
CA PHE A 65 -41.96 16.75 -7.32
C PHE A 65 -43.11 16.93 -8.33
N GLY A 66 -42.83 17.25 -9.59
CA GLY A 66 -43.86 17.56 -10.59
C GLY A 66 -44.82 16.42 -10.86
N GLY A 67 -44.33 15.17 -10.81
CA GLY A 67 -45.15 13.97 -11.02
C GLY A 67 -46.25 13.74 -9.97
N TYR A 68 -46.21 14.47 -8.85
CA TYR A 68 -47.21 14.35 -7.79
C TYR A 68 -48.37 15.34 -7.92
N ARG A 69 -48.27 16.31 -8.82
CA ARG A 69 -49.28 17.36 -9.02
C ARG A 69 -50.63 16.79 -9.40
N ASP A 70 -50.65 15.90 -10.40
CA ASP A 70 -51.87 15.30 -10.91
C ASP A 70 -52.26 14.01 -10.19
N THR A 71 -51.48 13.59 -9.18
CA THR A 71 -51.73 12.40 -8.37
C THR A 71 -52.08 12.78 -6.94
N LEU A 72 -51.09 12.99 -6.08
CA LEU A 72 -51.31 13.26 -4.66
C LEU A 72 -51.99 14.61 -4.38
N PHE A 73 -51.75 15.62 -5.23
CA PHE A 73 -52.21 17.00 -5.03
C PHE A 73 -53.23 17.46 -6.07
N SER A 74 -53.99 16.51 -6.62
CA SER A 74 -55.06 16.79 -7.59
C SER A 74 -56.38 17.14 -6.90
N HIS A 75 -57.32 17.77 -7.62
CA HIS A 75 -58.66 17.98 -7.10
C HIS A 75 -59.43 16.67 -6.84
N THR A 76 -59.15 15.61 -7.61
CA THR A 76 -59.79 14.29 -7.41
C THR A 76 -59.38 13.64 -6.09
N SER A 77 -58.23 14.02 -5.52
CA SER A 77 -57.81 13.52 -4.22
C SER A 77 -58.72 13.98 -3.06
N LEU A 78 -59.53 15.04 -3.24
CA LEU A 78 -60.46 15.55 -2.21
C LEU A 78 -61.61 14.60 -1.88
N ASP A 79 -61.94 13.68 -2.78
CA ASP A 79 -63.07 12.75 -2.59
C ASP A 79 -62.62 11.35 -2.16
N MET A 80 -61.31 11.10 -2.18
CA MET A 80 -60.64 9.85 -1.80
C MET A 80 -60.70 9.51 -0.29
N ASP A 81 -61.47 8.51 0.12
CA ASP A 81 -61.51 8.06 1.52
C ASP A 81 -60.63 6.84 1.78
N ARG A 82 -59.52 7.02 2.51
CA ARG A 82 -58.52 5.97 2.75
C ARG A 82 -59.05 4.81 3.60
N GLU A 83 -60.05 5.03 4.45
CA GLU A 83 -60.64 3.95 5.27
C GLU A 83 -61.55 3.02 4.46
N LYS A 84 -62.00 3.46 3.29
CA LYS A 84 -62.89 2.69 2.40
C LYS A 84 -62.16 2.05 1.23
N MET A 85 -60.84 2.16 1.19
CA MET A 85 -60.04 1.61 0.10
C MET A 85 -59.87 0.10 0.22
N GLU A 86 -59.82 -0.54 -0.95
CA GLU A 86 -59.36 -1.93 -1.03
C GLU A 86 -57.86 -2.02 -0.72
N PRO A 87 -57.37 -3.12 -0.11
CA PRO A 87 -55.97 -3.24 0.31
C PRO A 87 -54.93 -3.00 -0.81
N LYS A 88 -55.28 -3.35 -2.06
CA LYS A 88 -54.41 -3.13 -3.22
C LYS A 88 -54.29 -1.64 -3.59
N GLU A 89 -55.38 -0.89 -3.44
CA GLU A 89 -55.41 0.55 -3.73
C GLU A 89 -54.70 1.33 -2.61
N GLU A 90 -54.95 0.94 -1.36
CA GLU A 90 -54.24 1.48 -0.20
C GLU A 90 -52.72 1.32 -0.35
N GLU A 91 -52.26 0.14 -0.77
CA GLU A 91 -50.83 -0.12 -0.98
C GLU A 91 -50.23 0.73 -2.11
N LYS A 92 -51.01 1.01 -3.17
CA LYS A 92 -50.57 1.92 -4.24
C LYS A 92 -50.41 3.35 -3.71
N VAL A 93 -51.34 3.80 -2.87
CA VAL A 93 -51.26 5.11 -2.19
C VAL A 93 -50.09 5.14 -1.21
N ASN A 94 -49.89 4.09 -0.41
CA ASN A 94 -48.76 3.94 0.50
C ASN A 94 -47.43 4.13 -0.23
N LYS A 95 -47.24 3.43 -1.37
CA LYS A 95 -46.02 3.56 -2.19
C LYS A 95 -45.83 4.98 -2.74
N SER A 96 -46.90 5.61 -3.22
CA SER A 96 -46.84 6.98 -3.76
C SER A 96 -46.47 7.98 -2.65
N VAL A 97 -47.12 7.88 -1.49
CA VAL A 97 -46.82 8.71 -0.31
C VAL A 97 -45.40 8.46 0.19
N ALA A 98 -44.97 7.21 0.31
CA ALA A 98 -43.62 6.85 0.74
C ALA A 98 -42.55 7.48 -0.17
N SER A 99 -42.76 7.38 -1.48
CA SER A 99 -41.89 7.99 -2.49
C SER A 99 -41.86 9.53 -2.38
N TYR A 100 -43.01 10.17 -2.14
CA TYR A 100 -43.09 11.61 -1.92
C TYR A 100 -42.37 12.04 -0.63
N LEU A 101 -42.62 11.36 0.49
CA LEU A 101 -41.97 11.65 1.78
C LEU A 101 -40.45 11.46 1.71
N ARG A 102 -39.99 10.46 0.96
CA ARG A 102 -38.56 10.22 0.70
C ARG A 102 -37.89 11.41 -0.03
N LEU A 103 -38.60 12.05 -0.98
CA LEU A 103 -38.15 13.31 -1.61
C LEU A 103 -38.23 14.49 -0.63
N LEU A 104 -39.36 14.62 0.07
CA LEU A 104 -39.64 15.71 1.00
C LEU A 104 -38.61 15.80 2.13
N SER A 105 -38.03 14.67 2.54
CA SER A 105 -36.97 14.58 3.54
C SER A 105 -35.72 15.42 3.21
N GLY A 106 -35.50 15.82 1.94
CA GLY A 106 -34.44 16.79 1.60
C GLY A 106 -34.79 18.26 1.85
N TYR A 107 -36.08 18.55 2.07
CA TYR A 107 -36.64 19.90 2.02
C TYR A 107 -37.55 20.23 3.20
N LEU A 108 -37.66 19.35 4.21
CA LEU A 108 -38.70 19.42 5.24
C LEU A 108 -38.70 20.73 6.05
N GLN A 109 -37.55 21.37 6.22
CA GLN A 109 -37.45 22.67 6.90
C GLN A 109 -38.08 23.83 6.11
N LEU A 110 -38.31 23.67 4.81
CA LEU A 110 -38.94 24.71 4.00
C LEU A 110 -40.41 24.86 4.37
N PRO A 111 -40.94 26.09 4.53
CA PRO A 111 -42.37 26.30 4.73
C PRO A 111 -43.23 25.66 3.62
N ALA A 112 -42.73 25.64 2.39
CA ALA A 112 -43.37 24.98 1.25
C ALA A 112 -43.55 23.46 1.46
N ALA A 113 -42.58 22.78 2.08
CA ALA A 113 -42.66 21.36 2.41
C ALA A 113 -43.69 21.08 3.51
N LEU A 114 -43.79 21.96 4.51
CA LEU A 114 -44.79 21.81 5.57
C LEU A 114 -46.22 22.03 5.04
N LYS A 115 -46.41 22.91 4.04
CA LYS A 115 -47.70 23.08 3.34
C LYS A 115 -48.15 21.81 2.63
N THR A 116 -47.25 21.13 1.93
CA THR A 116 -47.61 19.87 1.25
C THR A 116 -47.83 18.74 2.25
N LEU A 117 -46.99 18.68 3.31
CA LEU A 117 -47.14 17.70 4.37
C LEU A 117 -48.46 17.85 5.14
N GLU A 118 -48.93 19.08 5.38
CA GLU A 118 -50.23 19.35 6.01
C GLU A 118 -51.37 18.66 5.25
N TYR A 119 -51.39 18.80 3.92
CA TYR A 119 -52.39 18.12 3.10
C TYR A 119 -52.28 16.60 3.19
N LEU A 120 -51.06 16.05 3.19
CA LEU A 120 -50.85 14.61 3.37
C LEU A 120 -51.33 14.13 4.75
N ILE A 121 -51.08 14.88 5.82
CA ILE A 121 -51.53 14.56 7.18
C ILE A 121 -53.06 14.56 7.23
N ARG A 122 -53.70 15.55 6.62
CA ARG A 122 -55.15 15.73 6.74
C ARG A 122 -55.98 14.91 5.78
N ARG A 123 -55.52 14.76 4.53
CA ARG A 123 -56.24 14.01 3.48
C ARG A 123 -55.90 12.53 3.53
N TYR A 124 -54.60 12.23 3.53
CA TYR A 124 -54.09 10.87 3.44
C TYR A 124 -53.84 10.24 4.81
N ARG A 125 -53.86 11.01 5.90
CA ARG A 125 -53.64 10.50 7.26
C ARG A 125 -52.31 9.76 7.39
N VAL A 126 -51.25 10.32 6.80
CA VAL A 126 -49.92 9.70 6.80
C VAL A 126 -49.36 9.45 8.20
N HIS A 127 -49.82 10.23 9.19
CA HIS A 127 -49.51 10.04 10.61
C HIS A 127 -50.12 8.76 11.24
N VAL A 128 -51.04 8.09 10.53
CA VAL A 128 -51.67 6.82 10.93
C VAL A 128 -51.20 5.67 10.04
N PHE A 129 -51.22 5.87 8.72
CA PHE A 129 -50.98 4.79 7.73
C PHE A 129 -49.51 4.68 7.29
N ASN A 130 -48.70 5.73 7.45
CA ASN A 130 -47.31 5.80 6.95
C ASN A 130 -46.36 6.32 8.04
N VAL A 131 -46.51 5.79 9.25
CA VAL A 131 -45.76 6.23 10.45
C VAL A 131 -44.26 6.10 10.23
N ASP A 132 -43.81 4.97 9.69
CA ASP A 132 -42.39 4.70 9.47
C ASP A 132 -41.76 5.70 8.48
N GLU A 133 -42.40 5.91 7.32
CA GLU A 133 -41.92 6.84 6.31
C GLU A 133 -41.94 8.28 6.79
N LEU A 134 -42.95 8.66 7.59
CA LEU A 134 -43.05 10.00 8.14
C LEU A 134 -41.98 10.27 9.20
N VAL A 135 -41.70 9.30 10.09
CA VAL A 135 -40.58 9.41 11.03
C VAL A 135 -39.26 9.50 10.29
N LEU A 136 -39.01 8.63 9.30
CA LEU A 136 -37.77 8.64 8.51
C LEU A 136 -37.59 9.94 7.71
N CYS A 137 -38.68 10.51 7.20
CA CYS A 137 -38.67 11.80 6.53
C CYS A 137 -38.21 12.93 7.47
N ALA A 138 -38.66 12.90 8.73
CA ALA A 138 -38.42 13.94 9.71
C ALA A 138 -37.12 13.77 10.52
N LEU A 139 -36.62 12.54 10.66
CA LEU A 139 -35.50 12.20 11.53
C LEU A 139 -34.20 13.00 11.28
N PRO A 140 -33.82 13.34 10.03
CA PRO A 140 -32.66 14.20 9.79
C PRO A 140 -32.75 15.58 10.46
N TYR A 141 -33.97 16.02 10.79
CA TYR A 141 -34.29 17.30 11.42
C TYR A 141 -34.75 17.14 12.87
N HIS A 142 -34.30 16.07 13.54
CA HIS A 142 -34.66 15.73 14.93
C HIS A 142 -34.53 16.87 15.95
N ASP A 143 -33.63 17.83 15.71
CA ASP A 143 -33.38 18.99 16.57
C ASP A 143 -34.32 20.19 16.32
N THR A 144 -35.33 20.05 15.45
CA THR A 144 -36.23 21.14 15.06
C THR A 144 -37.62 21.06 15.68
N HIS A 145 -38.30 22.21 15.77
CA HIS A 145 -39.72 22.26 16.15
C HIS A 145 -40.64 21.55 15.15
N ALA A 146 -40.29 21.50 13.86
CA ALA A 146 -41.07 20.77 12.86
C ALA A 146 -41.09 19.27 13.18
N PHE A 147 -39.94 18.70 13.56
CA PHE A 147 -39.86 17.31 14.01
C PHE A 147 -40.73 17.06 15.25
N VAL A 148 -40.61 17.89 16.28
CA VAL A 148 -41.43 17.76 17.51
C VAL A 148 -42.91 17.75 17.18
N ARG A 149 -43.38 18.71 16.36
CA ARG A 149 -44.79 18.76 15.93
C ARG A 149 -45.20 17.48 15.21
N ILE A 150 -44.41 17.00 14.26
CA ILE A 150 -44.71 15.75 13.53
C ILE A 150 -44.82 14.56 14.50
N ILE A 151 -43.86 14.40 15.41
CA ILE A 151 -43.87 13.29 16.38
C ILE A 151 -45.07 13.34 17.32
N GLN A 152 -45.52 14.54 17.72
CA GLN A 152 -46.70 14.70 18.57
C GLN A 152 -48.00 14.23 17.90
N LEU A 153 -48.06 14.22 16.56
CA LEU A 153 -49.20 13.71 15.80
C LEU A 153 -49.24 12.18 15.71
N LEU A 154 -48.13 11.50 16.03
CA LEU A 154 -47.99 10.06 15.87
C LEU A 154 -48.48 9.28 17.09
N ASP A 155 -48.96 8.07 16.83
CA ASP A 155 -49.15 7.03 17.83
C ASP A 155 -48.00 6.01 17.70
N LEU A 156 -46.97 6.16 18.53
CA LEU A 156 -45.74 5.37 18.44
C LEU A 156 -45.83 4.04 19.21
N GLY A 157 -46.71 3.98 20.23
CA GLY A 157 -46.92 2.82 21.09
C GLY A 157 -45.61 2.16 21.54
N ASN A 158 -45.62 0.82 21.61
CA ASN A 158 -44.42 0.02 21.89
C ASN A 158 -43.68 -0.40 20.61
N GLY A 159 -43.82 0.36 19.52
CA GLY A 159 -43.19 0.07 18.24
C GLY A 159 -41.70 0.43 18.22
N LYS A 160 -41.07 0.24 17.05
CA LYS A 160 -39.65 0.56 16.79
C LYS A 160 -39.27 2.01 17.14
N TRP A 161 -40.23 2.93 17.04
CA TRP A 161 -40.07 4.36 17.32
C TRP A 161 -40.53 4.75 18.73
N GLY A 162 -40.89 3.79 19.60
CA GLY A 162 -41.41 4.08 20.95
C GLY A 162 -40.45 4.89 21.83
N PHE A 163 -39.14 4.87 21.55
CA PHE A 163 -38.17 5.72 22.24
C PHE A 163 -38.39 7.23 22.02
N LEU A 164 -39.17 7.62 21.00
CA LEU A 164 -39.54 9.01 20.73
C LEU A 164 -40.78 9.47 21.51
N GLU A 165 -41.44 8.60 22.28
CA GLU A 165 -42.61 8.98 23.10
C GLU A 165 -42.26 10.09 24.12
N GLY A 166 -41.00 10.13 24.57
CA GLY A 166 -40.46 11.22 25.40
C GLY A 166 -40.58 12.60 24.75
N VAL A 167 -40.41 12.70 23.43
CA VAL A 167 -40.55 13.95 22.65
C VAL A 167 -42.00 14.44 22.70
N LYS A 168 -42.96 13.52 22.62
CA LYS A 168 -44.39 13.84 22.69
C LYS A 168 -44.79 14.39 24.06
N SER A 169 -44.30 13.77 25.13
CA SER A 169 -44.60 14.21 26.50
C SER A 169 -43.90 15.52 26.91
N THR A 170 -42.66 15.73 26.46
CA THR A 170 -41.85 16.89 26.88
C THR A 170 -41.99 18.09 25.95
N GLY A 171 -42.37 17.87 24.68
CA GLY A 171 -42.34 18.91 23.65
C GLY A 171 -40.92 19.38 23.28
N ALA A 172 -39.88 18.66 23.73
CA ALA A 172 -38.49 19.00 23.47
C ALA A 172 -37.88 18.07 22.41
N PRO A 173 -37.03 18.59 21.49
CA PRO A 173 -36.36 17.75 20.50
C PRO A 173 -35.38 16.77 21.16
N PRO A 174 -35.29 15.52 20.69
CA PRO A 174 -34.36 14.55 21.23
C PRO A 174 -32.92 14.90 20.81
N PRO A 175 -31.90 14.73 21.67
CA PRO A 175 -30.52 14.87 21.26
C PRO A 175 -30.08 13.70 20.36
N ARG A 176 -29.20 13.94 19.37
CA ARG A 176 -28.67 12.91 18.44
C ARG A 176 -28.15 11.66 19.15
N LYS A 177 -27.49 11.85 20.30
CA LYS A 177 -26.95 10.75 21.13
C LYS A 177 -28.04 9.73 21.50
N ASN A 178 -29.29 10.15 21.71
CA ASN A 178 -30.38 9.23 22.05
C ASN A 178 -30.75 8.35 20.85
N ILE A 179 -30.74 8.90 19.63
CA ILE A 179 -30.97 8.13 18.39
C ILE A 179 -29.84 7.11 18.21
N VAL A 180 -28.58 7.53 18.40
CA VAL A 180 -27.41 6.63 18.35
C VAL A 180 -27.52 5.51 19.38
N GLN A 181 -27.88 5.82 20.63
CA GLN A 181 -28.08 4.81 21.67
C GLN A 181 -29.21 3.86 21.33
N GLN A 182 -30.28 4.33 20.68
CA GLN A 182 -31.35 3.45 20.22
C GLN A 182 -30.86 2.50 19.12
N CYS A 183 -30.06 2.94 18.17
CA CYS A 183 -29.47 2.05 17.15
C CYS A 183 -28.57 0.96 17.75
N ILE A 184 -27.94 1.24 18.90
CA ILE A 184 -27.13 0.25 19.64
C ILE A 184 -28.04 -0.75 20.37
N ARG A 185 -29.13 -0.28 20.98
CA ARG A 185 -30.07 -1.10 21.75
C ARG A 185 -30.97 -1.96 20.87
N ASP A 186 -31.50 -1.39 19.81
CA ASP A 186 -32.40 -2.02 18.85
C ASP A 186 -31.79 -2.00 17.44
N LYS A 187 -31.26 -3.15 17.04
CA LYS A 187 -30.66 -3.35 15.71
C LYS A 187 -31.67 -3.24 14.57
N GLY A 188 -32.97 -3.34 14.85
CA GLY A 188 -34.01 -3.09 13.86
C GLY A 188 -34.03 -1.62 13.44
N VAL A 189 -33.84 -0.69 14.38
CA VAL A 189 -33.72 0.74 14.06
C VAL A 189 -32.46 1.02 13.24
N LEU A 190 -31.34 0.39 13.60
CA LEU A 190 -30.09 0.46 12.82
C LEU A 190 -30.32 0.02 11.36
N GLU A 191 -30.93 -1.15 11.17
CA GLU A 191 -31.20 -1.72 9.86
C GLU A 191 -32.15 -0.84 9.03
N VAL A 192 -33.18 -0.28 9.65
CA VAL A 192 -34.11 0.63 8.97
C VAL A 192 -33.38 1.88 8.47
N LEU A 193 -32.46 2.47 9.25
CA LEU A 193 -31.66 3.61 8.80
C LEU A 193 -30.68 3.24 7.68
N CYS A 194 -30.04 2.07 7.77
CA CYS A 194 -29.21 1.55 6.68
C CYS A 194 -30.00 1.42 5.39
N ASN A 195 -31.17 0.78 5.44
CA ASN A 195 -32.01 0.55 4.27
C ASN A 195 -32.59 1.86 3.72
N TYR A 196 -32.99 2.78 4.60
CA TYR A 196 -33.51 4.08 4.19
C TYR A 196 -32.46 4.90 3.47
N ALA A 197 -31.24 5.00 3.99
CA ALA A 197 -30.17 5.80 3.37
C ALA A 197 -29.50 5.13 2.17
N SER A 198 -29.76 3.85 1.92
CA SER A 198 -29.12 3.11 0.82
C SER A 198 -29.57 3.65 -0.54
N PRO A 199 -28.62 3.98 -1.45
CA PRO A 199 -28.99 4.38 -2.81
C PRO A 199 -29.58 3.18 -3.57
N THR A 200 -30.54 3.48 -4.44
CA THR A 200 -31.18 2.48 -5.30
C THR A 200 -30.96 2.85 -6.77
N LYS A 201 -31.37 1.97 -7.69
CA LYS A 201 -31.33 2.29 -9.13
C LYS A 201 -32.29 3.42 -9.51
N GLU A 202 -33.43 3.49 -8.82
CA GLU A 202 -34.53 4.39 -9.15
C GLU A 202 -34.46 5.72 -8.39
N PHE A 203 -33.86 5.69 -7.20
CA PHE A 203 -33.91 6.81 -6.26
C PHE A 203 -32.56 7.17 -5.67
N GLN A 204 -32.28 8.48 -5.67
CA GLN A 204 -31.16 9.12 -5.00
C GLN A 204 -31.66 10.04 -3.90
N HIS A 205 -31.11 9.86 -2.70
CA HIS A 205 -31.41 10.69 -1.54
C HIS A 205 -30.76 12.07 -1.60
N SER A 206 -31.33 13.00 -0.84
CA SER A 206 -30.67 14.27 -0.57
C SER A 206 -29.43 14.04 0.29
N ARG A 207 -28.45 14.94 0.14
CA ARG A 207 -27.25 14.96 0.97
C ARG A 207 -27.57 14.99 2.47
N VAL A 208 -28.61 15.73 2.87
CA VAL A 208 -29.03 15.85 4.29
C VAL A 208 -29.34 14.48 4.89
N VAL A 209 -30.12 13.66 4.17
CA VAL A 209 -30.50 12.31 4.62
C VAL A 209 -29.28 11.40 4.71
N VAL A 210 -28.45 11.37 3.65
CA VAL A 210 -27.28 10.49 3.57
C VAL A 210 -26.25 10.84 4.66
N CYS A 211 -25.93 12.13 4.84
CA CYS A 211 -25.00 12.58 5.86
C CYS A 211 -25.50 12.27 7.28
N PHE A 212 -26.78 12.55 7.56
CA PHE A 212 -27.37 12.27 8.87
C PHE A 212 -27.32 10.77 9.20
N CYS A 213 -27.82 9.93 8.30
CA CYS A 213 -27.83 8.48 8.53
C CYS A 213 -26.41 7.94 8.66
N THR A 214 -25.50 8.34 7.78
CA THR A 214 -24.08 7.95 7.86
C THR A 214 -23.46 8.32 9.21
N ALA A 215 -23.70 9.55 9.70
CA ALA A 215 -23.17 9.99 10.99
C ALA A 215 -23.70 9.14 12.15
N VAL A 216 -25.02 8.87 12.18
CA VAL A 216 -25.64 8.01 13.19
C VAL A 216 -25.08 6.58 13.13
N LEU A 217 -24.93 6.02 11.93
CA LEU A 217 -24.35 4.68 11.73
C LEU A 217 -22.90 4.61 12.23
N VAL A 218 -22.06 5.58 11.86
CA VAL A 218 -20.65 5.63 12.26
C VAL A 218 -20.52 5.81 13.78
N GLU A 219 -21.32 6.67 14.39
CA GLU A 219 -21.34 6.85 15.85
C GLU A 219 -21.82 5.60 16.59
N ALA A 220 -22.89 4.96 16.11
CA ALA A 220 -23.43 3.75 16.70
C ALA A 220 -22.40 2.60 16.65
N LEU A 221 -21.84 2.34 15.46
CA LEU A 221 -20.84 1.30 15.25
C LEU A 221 -19.51 1.60 15.95
N GLY A 222 -19.15 2.88 16.09
CA GLY A 222 -17.91 3.31 16.76
C GLY A 222 -17.97 3.22 18.28
N THR A 223 -19.16 3.34 18.85
CA THR A 223 -19.40 3.21 20.30
C THR A 223 -19.38 1.76 20.77
N VAL A 224 -19.75 0.81 19.89
CA VAL A 224 -19.75 -0.62 20.21
C VAL A 224 -18.31 -1.14 20.32
N HIS A 225 -17.99 -1.83 21.43
CA HIS A 225 -16.64 -2.34 21.69
C HIS A 225 -16.18 -3.37 20.65
N GLN A 226 -17.03 -4.34 20.32
CA GLN A 226 -16.79 -5.35 19.28
C GLN A 226 -18.06 -5.58 18.48
N LEU A 227 -17.96 -5.47 17.15
CA LEU A 227 -19.10 -5.69 16.27
C LEU A 227 -19.35 -7.19 16.10
N ASP A 228 -20.56 -7.64 16.43
CA ASP A 228 -20.98 -9.01 16.24
C ASP A 228 -21.38 -9.29 14.78
N SER A 229 -21.45 -10.57 14.42
CA SER A 229 -21.76 -10.96 13.04
C SER A 229 -23.14 -10.49 12.58
N ASP A 230 -24.12 -10.36 13.50
CA ASP A 230 -25.47 -9.92 13.18
C ASP A 230 -25.50 -8.42 12.84
N THR A 231 -24.83 -7.55 13.60
CA THR A 231 -24.72 -6.12 13.28
C THR A 231 -24.00 -5.91 11.95
N VAL A 232 -22.91 -6.65 11.69
CA VAL A 232 -22.20 -6.57 10.41
C VAL A 232 -23.13 -6.93 9.26
N LYS A 233 -23.90 -8.03 9.36
CA LYS A 233 -24.84 -8.46 8.31
C LYS A 233 -25.89 -7.40 7.97
N ARG A 234 -26.43 -6.67 8.96
CA ARG A 234 -27.44 -5.63 8.77
C ARG A 234 -26.89 -4.37 8.08
N VAL A 235 -25.61 -4.08 8.26
CA VAL A 235 -24.97 -2.87 7.72
C VAL A 235 -24.39 -3.10 6.31
N LEU A 236 -24.05 -4.34 5.96
CA LEU A 236 -23.46 -4.68 4.66
C LEU A 236 -24.29 -4.22 3.44
N PRO A 237 -25.64 -4.32 3.42
CA PRO A 237 -26.43 -3.82 2.30
C PRO A 237 -26.16 -2.35 1.99
N PHE A 238 -26.10 -1.49 3.01
CA PHE A 238 -25.78 -0.06 2.88
C PHE A 238 -24.39 0.17 2.28
N VAL A 239 -23.39 -0.58 2.75
CA VAL A 239 -22.02 -0.51 2.21
C VAL A 239 -21.99 -0.94 0.74
N PHE A 240 -22.58 -2.09 0.41
CA PHE A 240 -22.55 -2.59 -0.95
C PHE A 240 -23.38 -1.74 -1.92
N SER A 241 -24.52 -1.19 -1.50
CA SER A 241 -25.30 -0.28 -2.34
C SER A 241 -24.54 1.02 -2.62
N GLY A 242 -23.88 1.60 -1.60
CA GLY A 242 -23.11 2.83 -1.77
C GLY A 242 -21.83 2.66 -2.59
N LEU A 243 -21.20 1.48 -2.54
CA LEU A 243 -20.02 1.16 -3.37
C LEU A 243 -20.36 0.65 -4.77
N ASN A 244 -21.63 0.36 -5.06
CA ASN A 244 -22.01 -0.22 -6.34
C ASN A 244 -22.22 0.89 -7.40
N PRO A 245 -21.40 0.96 -8.46
CA PRO A 245 -21.54 1.97 -9.50
C PRO A 245 -22.85 1.86 -10.29
N ALA A 246 -23.56 0.72 -10.21
CA ALA A 246 -24.87 0.56 -10.86
C ALA A 246 -26.03 1.23 -10.09
N MET A 247 -25.79 1.78 -8.90
CA MET A 247 -26.79 2.50 -8.11
C MET A 247 -26.70 4.00 -8.38
N ARG A 248 -27.81 4.73 -8.21
CA ARG A 248 -27.87 6.19 -8.34
C ARG A 248 -27.33 6.89 -7.08
N GLY A 249 -26.15 6.47 -6.62
CA GLY A 249 -25.47 7.01 -5.44
C GLY A 249 -24.64 8.23 -5.77
N GLY A 250 -24.76 9.29 -4.98
CA GLY A 250 -23.91 10.47 -5.05
C GLY A 250 -22.57 10.26 -4.33
N ARG A 251 -21.76 11.33 -4.26
CA ARG A 251 -20.47 11.32 -3.55
C ARG A 251 -20.63 11.02 -2.06
N ASP A 252 -21.66 11.60 -1.43
CA ASP A 252 -21.92 11.40 0.00
C ASP A 252 -22.29 9.92 0.30
N ASP A 253 -23.00 9.23 -0.59
CA ASP A 253 -23.33 7.80 -0.43
C ASP A 253 -22.08 6.93 -0.45
N LYS A 254 -21.19 7.18 -1.41
CA LYS A 254 -19.91 6.47 -1.52
C LYS A 254 -19.03 6.76 -0.30
N ALA A 255 -19.01 8.00 0.18
CA ALA A 255 -18.23 8.41 1.35
C ALA A 255 -18.75 7.70 2.60
N GLY A 256 -20.06 7.68 2.81
CA GLY A 256 -20.67 6.95 3.93
C GLY A 256 -20.40 5.46 3.87
N ALA A 257 -20.46 4.85 2.69
CA ALA A 257 -20.13 3.45 2.51
C ALA A 257 -18.65 3.14 2.81
N LEU A 258 -17.71 3.98 2.38
CA LEU A 258 -16.28 3.85 2.72
C LEU A 258 -16.02 4.03 4.23
N MET A 259 -16.68 5.01 4.87
CA MET A 259 -16.59 5.25 6.31
C MET A 259 -17.02 4.04 7.11
N VAL A 260 -18.21 3.52 6.79
CA VAL A 260 -18.76 2.34 7.45
C VAL A 260 -17.93 1.10 7.15
N ALA A 261 -17.47 0.90 5.90
CA ALA A 261 -16.60 -0.22 5.53
C ALA A 261 -15.28 -0.21 6.31
N GLY A 262 -14.61 0.95 6.41
CA GLY A 262 -13.37 1.11 7.17
C GLY A 262 -13.57 0.85 8.67
N LEU A 263 -14.68 1.33 9.23
CA LEU A 263 -15.02 1.11 10.64
C LEU A 263 -15.31 -0.37 10.93
N VAL A 264 -16.18 -1.01 10.13
CA VAL A 264 -16.49 -2.44 10.22
C VAL A 264 -15.22 -3.26 10.08
N ALA A 265 -14.35 -2.92 9.14
CA ALA A 265 -13.04 -3.55 9.00
C ALA A 265 -12.27 -3.44 10.32
N SER A 266 -12.11 -2.24 10.88
CA SER A 266 -11.30 -2.02 12.07
C SER A 266 -11.83 -2.69 13.35
N ARG A 267 -13.15 -2.92 13.45
CA ARG A 267 -13.83 -3.35 14.70
C ARG A 267 -14.40 -4.78 14.65
N ALA A 268 -14.45 -5.41 13.47
CA ALA A 268 -15.02 -6.75 13.29
C ALA A 268 -13.99 -7.72 12.69
N ALA A 269 -14.05 -8.99 13.09
CA ALA A 269 -13.35 -10.07 12.40
C ALA A 269 -14.16 -10.48 11.16
N LEU A 270 -13.71 -10.07 9.98
CA LEU A 270 -14.40 -10.35 8.72
C LEU A 270 -13.99 -11.70 8.13
N VAL A 271 -14.96 -12.47 7.63
CA VAL A 271 -14.70 -13.70 6.87
C VAL A 271 -13.92 -13.34 5.59
N PRO A 272 -12.88 -14.10 5.18
CA PRO A 272 -12.05 -13.76 4.02
C PRO A 272 -12.83 -13.51 2.72
N LYS A 273 -13.91 -14.28 2.48
CA LYS A 273 -14.80 -14.07 1.33
C LYS A 273 -15.43 -12.66 1.32
N LEU A 274 -15.91 -12.21 2.48
CA LEU A 274 -16.52 -10.89 2.64
C LEU A 274 -15.48 -9.78 2.44
N LEU A 275 -14.29 -9.95 3.02
CA LEU A 275 -13.18 -9.02 2.86
C LEU A 275 -12.79 -8.87 1.38
N ASN A 276 -12.63 -9.99 0.67
CA ASN A 276 -12.30 -10.00 -0.76
C ASN A 276 -13.37 -9.31 -1.60
N ASN A 277 -14.65 -9.50 -1.26
CA ASN A 277 -15.74 -8.82 -1.91
C ASN A 277 -15.67 -7.30 -1.66
N LEU A 278 -15.46 -6.86 -0.42
CA LEU A 278 -15.32 -5.44 -0.09
C LEU A 278 -14.15 -4.78 -0.83
N ILE A 279 -12.97 -5.40 -0.83
CA ILE A 279 -11.80 -4.92 -1.57
C ILE A 279 -12.12 -4.80 -3.06
N SER A 280 -12.80 -5.80 -3.64
CA SER A 280 -13.19 -5.79 -5.06
C SER A 280 -14.24 -4.72 -5.40
N PHE A 281 -15.18 -4.42 -4.50
CA PHE A 281 -16.15 -3.35 -4.70
C PHE A 281 -15.49 -1.97 -4.60
N ILE A 282 -14.63 -1.75 -3.61
CA ILE A 282 -13.92 -0.47 -3.44
C ILE A 282 -12.98 -0.22 -4.62
N ALA A 283 -12.23 -1.22 -5.07
CA ALA A 283 -11.32 -1.07 -6.22
C ALA A 283 -12.07 -0.74 -7.52
N ARG A 284 -13.22 -1.39 -7.77
CA ARG A 284 -14.07 -1.08 -8.93
C ARG A 284 -14.67 0.33 -8.86
N MET A 285 -15.13 0.73 -7.68
CA MET A 285 -15.65 2.09 -7.46
C MET A 285 -14.56 3.13 -7.72
N ALA A 286 -13.36 2.94 -7.16
CA ALA A 286 -12.23 3.83 -7.38
C ALA A 286 -11.86 3.93 -8.88
N GLN A 287 -11.82 2.80 -9.59
CA GLN A 287 -11.53 2.77 -11.02
C GLN A 287 -12.54 3.58 -11.84
N GLN A 288 -13.84 3.45 -11.53
CA GLN A 288 -14.89 4.17 -12.23
C GLN A 288 -14.83 5.68 -11.95
N ASP A 289 -14.61 6.06 -10.69
CA ASP A 289 -14.58 7.46 -10.29
C ASP A 289 -13.36 8.20 -10.86
N THR A 290 -12.22 7.54 -11.01
CA THR A 290 -11.06 8.14 -11.69
C THR A 290 -11.33 8.37 -13.18
N LYS A 291 -12.15 7.54 -13.84
CA LYS A 291 -12.55 7.76 -15.25
C LYS A 291 -13.49 8.95 -15.41
N GLU A 292 -14.34 9.21 -14.42
CA GLU A 292 -15.37 10.25 -14.50
C GLU A 292 -14.89 11.62 -14.01
N LEU A 293 -14.04 11.67 -12.98
CA LEU A 293 -13.81 12.90 -12.20
C LEU A 293 -12.33 13.28 -12.00
N SER A 294 -11.36 12.44 -12.39
CA SER A 294 -9.91 12.68 -12.20
C SER A 294 -9.53 13.22 -10.80
N ASP A 295 -10.27 12.82 -9.75
CA ASP A 295 -10.15 13.38 -8.40
C ASP A 295 -9.19 12.52 -7.54
N VAL A 296 -7.94 12.98 -7.42
CA VAL A 296 -6.85 12.29 -6.68
C VAL A 296 -7.18 12.08 -5.18
N PRO A 297 -7.72 13.08 -4.43
CA PRO A 297 -8.21 12.88 -3.07
C PRO A 297 -9.17 11.70 -2.88
N TRP A 298 -10.07 11.47 -3.84
CA TRP A 298 -11.04 10.40 -3.76
C TRP A 298 -10.38 9.02 -3.89
N LEU A 299 -9.48 8.89 -4.86
CA LEU A 299 -8.64 7.70 -5.02
C LEU A 299 -7.84 7.42 -3.74
N ARG A 300 -7.26 8.45 -3.12
CA ARG A 300 -6.53 8.33 -1.85
C ARG A 300 -7.40 7.75 -0.73
N MET A 301 -8.65 8.21 -0.58
CA MET A 301 -9.57 7.68 0.44
C MET A 301 -9.97 6.21 0.18
N ALA A 302 -10.25 5.86 -1.08
CA ALA A 302 -10.57 4.47 -1.44
C ALA A 302 -9.37 3.54 -1.15
N LEU A 303 -8.16 3.95 -1.54
CA LEU A 303 -6.94 3.21 -1.28
C LEU A 303 -6.67 3.06 0.22
N MET A 304 -6.81 4.12 1.00
CA MET A 304 -6.64 4.05 2.45
C MET A 304 -7.66 3.10 3.11
N THR A 305 -8.88 3.02 2.57
CA THR A 305 -9.88 2.06 3.04
C THR A 305 -9.49 0.61 2.70
N ILE A 306 -8.95 0.35 1.50
CA ILE A 306 -8.40 -0.96 1.13
C ILE A 306 -7.20 -1.32 2.03
N VAL A 307 -6.32 -0.37 2.30
CA VAL A 307 -5.19 -0.54 3.22
C VAL A 307 -5.71 -0.93 4.61
N ASN A 308 -6.71 -0.22 5.15
CA ASN A 308 -7.36 -0.56 6.43
C ASN A 308 -8.03 -1.95 6.44
N LEU A 309 -8.52 -2.42 5.29
CA LEU A 309 -9.08 -3.76 5.14
C LEU A 309 -7.98 -4.84 5.22
N VAL A 310 -6.85 -4.63 4.55
CA VAL A 310 -5.75 -5.60 4.44
C VAL A 310 -4.83 -5.59 5.68
N GLN A 311 -4.62 -4.44 6.30
CA GLN A 311 -3.77 -4.30 7.49
C GLN A 311 -4.49 -3.67 8.69
N PRO A 312 -4.18 -4.09 9.92
CA PRO A 312 -4.78 -3.51 11.12
C PRO A 312 -4.37 -2.05 11.32
N PRO A 313 -5.31 -1.16 11.74
CA PRO A 313 -5.02 0.27 11.88
C PRO A 313 -3.92 0.60 12.91
N SER A 314 -3.69 -0.28 13.88
CA SER A 314 -2.64 -0.13 14.89
C SER A 314 -1.23 -0.05 14.30
N LEU A 315 -1.03 -0.54 13.08
CA LEU A 315 0.25 -0.49 12.39
C LEU A 315 0.44 0.77 11.54
N LEU A 316 -0.61 1.57 11.30
CA LEU A 316 -0.57 2.70 10.36
C LEU A 316 0.16 3.94 10.88
N LEU A 317 0.14 4.16 12.20
CA LEU A 317 0.78 5.31 12.82
C LEU A 317 2.29 5.13 12.84
N GLN A 318 3.04 6.02 12.18
CA GLN A 318 4.49 6.09 12.37
C GLN A 318 4.76 6.44 13.84
N ARG A 319 5.40 5.52 14.58
CA ARG A 319 6.01 5.84 15.89
C ARG A 319 7.21 6.75 15.62
N GLY A 320 6.99 8.05 15.52
CA GLY A 320 8.09 9.02 15.42
C GLY A 320 7.65 10.39 14.95
N GLY A 321 7.58 11.35 15.88
CA GLY A 321 7.56 12.79 15.62
C GLY A 321 6.26 13.33 15.02
N ILE A 322 5.51 14.13 15.77
CA ILE A 322 4.46 14.99 15.23
C ILE A 322 5.16 16.16 14.52
N PRO A 323 5.16 16.27 13.17
CA PRO A 323 5.60 17.49 12.54
C PRO A 323 4.38 18.41 12.50
N ARG A 324 4.40 19.49 13.31
CA ARG A 324 3.52 20.64 13.11
C ARG A 324 3.92 21.32 11.80
N VAL A 325 3.47 20.80 10.66
CA VAL A 325 3.55 21.52 9.38
C VAL A 325 2.18 22.15 9.15
N LYS A 326 2.16 23.49 9.16
CA LYS A 326 1.10 24.31 8.56
C LYS A 326 1.13 24.06 7.05
N VAL A 327 0.64 22.91 6.61
CA VAL A 327 0.22 22.74 5.22
C VAL A 327 -1.09 23.49 5.12
N GLN A 328 -1.23 24.34 4.10
CA GLN A 328 -2.52 24.80 3.62
C GLN A 328 -3.27 23.53 3.17
N LEU A 329 -3.89 22.83 4.12
CA LEU A 329 -4.41 21.46 3.96
C LEU A 329 -5.57 21.47 2.95
N PRO A 330 -5.56 20.66 1.88
CA PRO A 330 -6.83 20.18 1.37
C PRO A 330 -7.50 19.45 2.55
N PRO A 331 -8.78 19.72 2.83
CA PRO A 331 -9.38 19.54 4.15
C PRO A 331 -9.05 18.16 4.73
N VAL A 332 -8.36 18.20 5.87
CA VAL A 332 -8.01 17.09 6.76
C VAL A 332 -9.15 16.08 6.80
N PRO A 333 -8.90 14.76 6.70
CA PRO A 333 -9.83 13.77 6.21
C PRO A 333 -11.25 13.92 6.78
N PHE A 334 -12.18 13.99 5.85
CA PHE A 334 -13.64 13.94 6.02
C PHE A 334 -14.15 12.86 6.97
N PHE A 335 -13.31 11.89 7.37
CA PHE A 335 -13.59 10.89 8.38
C PHE A 335 -13.72 11.44 9.82
N LEU A 336 -13.16 12.63 10.13
CA LEU A 336 -13.13 13.17 11.49
C LEU A 336 -13.81 14.54 11.68
N LEU A 337 -14.09 15.29 10.61
CA LEU A 337 -14.68 16.64 10.71
C LEU A 337 -16.21 16.69 10.77
N ALA A 338 -16.91 15.56 10.59
CA ALA A 338 -18.38 15.51 10.69
C ALA A 338 -18.91 15.19 12.11
N LEU A 339 -18.04 15.05 13.10
CA LEU A 339 -18.43 14.82 14.50
C LEU A 339 -18.10 16.06 15.35
N PRO A 340 -19.09 16.71 15.99
CA PRO A 340 -18.86 17.85 16.88
C PRO A 340 -18.21 17.47 18.22
N TYR A 341 -17.60 16.29 18.33
CA TYR A 341 -16.88 15.84 19.53
C TYR A 341 -15.59 15.12 19.14
N PRO A 342 -14.48 15.34 19.89
CA PRO A 342 -13.25 14.60 19.69
C PRO A 342 -13.50 13.12 20.02
N VAL A 343 -13.58 12.27 19.01
CA VAL A 343 -13.46 10.83 19.21
C VAL A 343 -12.00 10.57 19.57
N GLN A 344 -11.72 10.52 20.88
CA GLN A 344 -10.43 10.06 21.41
C GLN A 344 -10.04 8.72 20.73
N PRO A 345 -8.75 8.48 20.47
CA PRO A 345 -8.28 7.25 19.84
C PRO A 345 -8.29 6.10 20.86
N LEU A 346 -9.49 5.66 21.26
CA LEU A 346 -9.72 4.38 21.93
C LEU A 346 -10.32 3.43 20.89
N LEU A 347 -9.49 3.08 19.90
CA LEU A 347 -9.74 1.95 19.00
C LEU A 347 -9.15 0.70 19.67
N PRO A 348 -9.96 -0.23 20.21
CA PRO A 348 -9.44 -1.50 20.68
C PRO A 348 -8.77 -2.23 19.51
N PRO A 349 -7.59 -2.84 19.71
CA PRO A 349 -6.85 -3.49 18.64
C PRO A 349 -7.61 -4.70 18.11
N ARG A 350 -7.64 -4.85 16.78
CA ARG A 350 -8.02 -6.12 16.12
C ARG A 350 -7.23 -7.27 16.76
N SER A 351 -7.89 -8.39 17.03
CA SER A 351 -7.18 -9.65 17.29
C SER A 351 -6.28 -9.96 16.09
N ALA A 352 -5.00 -10.20 16.33
CA ALA A 352 -3.92 -10.30 15.35
C ALA A 352 -4.02 -11.49 14.35
N THR A 353 -5.20 -12.10 14.18
CA THR A 353 -5.40 -13.39 13.51
C THR A 353 -5.68 -13.33 12.01
N GLN A 354 -5.71 -12.14 11.38
CA GLN A 354 -5.82 -11.99 9.93
C GLN A 354 -4.46 -11.66 9.31
N SER A 355 -3.52 -12.60 9.37
CA SER A 355 -2.10 -12.36 9.04
C SER A 355 -1.67 -12.80 7.65
N SER A 356 -2.48 -13.57 6.90
CA SER A 356 -2.13 -14.06 5.56
C SER A 356 -3.29 -13.88 4.58
N GLN A 357 -3.30 -12.77 3.82
CA GLN A 357 -4.42 -12.47 2.93
C GLN A 357 -3.92 -11.90 1.61
N SER A 358 -4.22 -12.60 0.51
CA SER A 358 -3.97 -12.16 -0.86
C SER A 358 -5.05 -11.19 -1.33
N ILE A 359 -4.67 -10.14 -2.04
CA ILE A 359 -5.61 -9.24 -2.72
C ILE A 359 -6.29 -9.98 -3.89
N PRO A 360 -7.61 -9.88 -4.07
CA PRO A 360 -8.31 -10.56 -5.17
C PRO A 360 -7.86 -10.08 -6.54
N LYS A 361 -7.66 -11.01 -7.50
CA LYS A 361 -7.27 -10.71 -8.89
C LYS A 361 -8.15 -9.65 -9.56
N LYS A 362 -9.47 -9.69 -9.32
CA LYS A 362 -10.42 -8.69 -9.85
C LYS A 362 -10.13 -7.28 -9.32
N ALA A 363 -9.85 -7.16 -8.02
CA ALA A 363 -9.50 -5.88 -7.42
C ALA A 363 -8.15 -5.38 -7.92
N LEU A 364 -7.18 -6.29 -8.03
CA LEU A 364 -5.83 -5.98 -8.52
C LEU A 364 -5.85 -5.40 -9.94
N LYS A 365 -6.62 -6.01 -10.86
CA LYS A 365 -6.82 -5.48 -12.21
C LYS A 365 -7.39 -4.06 -12.20
N CYS A 366 -8.44 -3.82 -11.41
CA CYS A 366 -9.03 -2.49 -11.28
C CYS A 366 -8.05 -1.45 -10.75
N LEU A 367 -7.17 -1.80 -9.81
CA LEU A 367 -6.18 -0.90 -9.23
C LEU A 367 -5.05 -0.55 -10.20
N ILE A 368 -4.59 -1.52 -11.00
CA ILE A 368 -3.53 -1.33 -11.99
C ILE A 368 -3.99 -0.45 -13.15
N ASP A 369 -5.26 -0.56 -13.55
CA ASP A 369 -5.84 0.26 -14.61
C ASP A 369 -5.91 1.77 -14.25
N ILE A 370 -5.68 2.14 -12.97
CA ILE A 370 -5.72 3.52 -12.49
C ILE A 370 -4.35 4.17 -12.72
N ARG A 371 -4.30 5.20 -13.56
CA ARG A 371 -3.04 5.89 -13.96
C ARG A 371 -2.25 6.45 -12.78
N ASP A 372 -2.92 7.14 -11.86
CA ASP A 372 -2.26 7.82 -10.74
C ASP A 372 -2.01 6.91 -9.52
N PHE A 373 -2.31 5.62 -9.62
CA PHE A 373 -2.18 4.68 -8.50
C PHE A 373 -0.76 4.66 -7.89
N PRO A 374 0.34 4.57 -8.67
CA PRO A 374 1.68 4.53 -8.08
C PRO A 374 2.05 5.83 -7.35
N ALA A 375 1.60 6.99 -7.86
CA ALA A 375 1.84 8.29 -7.22
C ALA A 375 1.07 8.42 -5.90
N VAL A 376 -0.21 8.01 -5.88
CA VAL A 376 -1.00 8.02 -4.64
C VAL A 376 -0.47 7.01 -3.62
N LEU A 377 -0.02 5.84 -4.07
CA LEU A 377 0.60 4.84 -3.20
C LEU A 377 1.91 5.36 -2.58
N ARG A 378 2.74 6.08 -3.34
CA ARG A 378 3.92 6.79 -2.83
C ARG A 378 3.53 7.79 -1.73
N GLY A 379 2.58 8.69 -2.00
CA GLY A 379 2.13 9.68 -1.00
C GLY A 379 1.46 9.05 0.23
N LEU A 380 0.87 7.86 0.12
CA LEU A 380 0.40 7.10 1.30
C LEU A 380 1.56 6.47 2.08
N SER A 381 2.61 6.03 1.40
CA SER A 381 3.79 5.43 2.04
C SER A 381 4.65 6.42 2.83
N GLU A 382 4.65 7.69 2.41
CA GLU A 382 5.34 8.78 3.10
C GLU A 382 4.61 9.18 4.39
N GLU A 383 3.27 9.20 4.37
CA GLU A 383 2.44 9.63 5.49
C GLU A 383 2.08 8.51 6.48
N PHE A 384 1.93 7.27 6.00
CA PHE A 384 1.45 6.14 6.80
C PHE A 384 2.35 4.93 6.68
N ASN A 385 2.41 4.10 7.73
CA ASN A 385 3.10 2.82 7.65
C ASN A 385 2.22 1.79 6.91
N ILE A 386 2.42 1.72 5.59
CA ILE A 386 1.74 0.78 4.69
C ILE A 386 2.59 -0.42 4.29
N LYS A 387 3.71 -0.67 4.98
CA LYS A 387 4.69 -1.69 4.58
C LYS A 387 4.07 -3.07 4.37
N LYS A 388 3.19 -3.51 5.29
CA LYS A 388 2.51 -4.81 5.18
C LYS A 388 1.60 -4.88 3.95
N PHE A 389 0.81 -3.83 3.69
CA PHE A 389 -0.03 -3.75 2.51
C PHE A 389 0.80 -3.80 1.23
N THR A 390 1.86 -3.00 1.15
CA THR A 390 2.77 -2.95 0.00
C THR A 390 3.41 -4.31 -0.27
N CYS A 391 3.91 -5.01 0.76
CA CYS A 391 4.41 -6.39 0.62
C CYS A 391 3.36 -7.32 -0.01
N ILE A 392 2.17 -7.37 0.58
CA ILE A 392 1.08 -8.24 0.11
C ILE A 392 0.70 -7.90 -1.33
N PHE A 393 0.57 -6.61 -1.64
CA PHE A 393 0.23 -6.14 -2.97
C PHE A 393 1.25 -6.57 -4.02
N LEU A 394 2.55 -6.38 -3.73
CA LEU A 394 3.64 -6.79 -4.61
C LEU A 394 3.72 -8.30 -4.79
N GLU A 395 3.57 -9.07 -3.69
CA GLU A 395 3.50 -10.53 -3.79
C GLU A 395 2.35 -10.99 -4.68
N THR A 396 1.17 -10.38 -4.57
CA THR A 396 0.03 -10.71 -5.45
C THR A 396 0.22 -10.28 -6.90
N LEU A 397 0.99 -9.21 -7.17
CA LEU A 397 1.38 -8.85 -8.54
C LEU A 397 2.26 -9.95 -9.12
N ILE A 398 3.29 -10.37 -8.39
CA ILE A 398 4.24 -11.41 -8.82
C ILE A 398 3.53 -12.74 -9.08
N ASP A 399 2.63 -13.15 -8.20
CA ASP A 399 1.86 -14.40 -8.34
C ASP A 399 0.97 -14.40 -9.62
N HIS A 400 0.63 -13.21 -10.16
CA HIS A 400 -0.18 -13.06 -11.37
C HIS A 400 0.61 -12.58 -12.60
N SER A 401 1.88 -12.18 -12.46
CA SER A 401 2.76 -11.72 -13.52
C SER A 401 2.99 -12.77 -14.62
N SER A 402 2.96 -14.06 -14.27
CA SER A 402 3.05 -15.14 -15.26
C SER A 402 1.83 -15.23 -16.19
N SER A 403 0.68 -14.69 -15.77
CA SER A 403 -0.58 -14.88 -16.48
C SER A 403 -0.93 -13.74 -17.44
N ASP A 404 -0.41 -12.53 -17.21
CA ASP A 404 -0.81 -11.33 -17.94
C ASP A 404 0.28 -10.25 -17.82
N SER A 405 0.72 -9.73 -18.98
CA SER A 405 1.83 -8.79 -19.11
C SER A 405 1.55 -7.42 -18.47
N SER A 406 0.28 -7.07 -18.26
CA SER A 406 -0.12 -5.82 -17.60
C SER A 406 0.35 -5.74 -16.15
N TYR A 407 0.35 -6.86 -15.41
CA TYR A 407 0.85 -6.91 -14.03
C TYR A 407 2.36 -6.66 -13.97
N CYS A 408 3.12 -7.12 -14.97
CA CYS A 408 4.57 -6.92 -15.07
C CYS A 408 4.93 -5.46 -15.35
N LEU A 409 4.18 -4.82 -16.26
CA LEU A 409 4.31 -3.39 -16.52
C LEU A 409 3.97 -2.56 -15.27
N ALA A 410 2.87 -2.90 -14.59
CA ALA A 410 2.49 -2.22 -13.36
C ALA A 410 3.55 -2.35 -12.26
N LEU A 411 4.08 -3.55 -12.07
CA LEU A 411 5.14 -3.81 -11.10
C LEU A 411 6.42 -3.02 -11.45
N THR A 412 6.77 -2.92 -12.73
CA THR A 412 7.89 -2.09 -13.20
C THR A 412 7.69 -0.63 -12.82
N THR A 413 6.53 -0.06 -13.16
CA THR A 413 6.18 1.34 -12.82
C THR A 413 6.20 1.56 -11.31
N ILE A 414 5.74 0.60 -10.50
CA ILE A 414 5.74 0.72 -9.04
C ILE A 414 7.17 0.69 -8.47
N ILE A 415 8.04 -0.18 -8.99
CA ILE A 415 9.44 -0.26 -8.54
C ILE A 415 10.20 1.04 -8.82
N GLU A 416 9.91 1.69 -9.96
CA GLU A 416 10.49 2.99 -10.32
C GLU A 416 9.90 4.14 -9.51
N THR A 417 8.64 4.03 -9.09
CA THR A 417 7.90 5.12 -8.43
C THR A 417 7.84 5.03 -6.91
N ILE A 418 8.33 3.99 -6.26
CA ILE A 418 8.29 3.87 -4.78
C ILE A 418 9.71 3.57 -4.29
N PRO A 419 10.16 4.11 -3.15
CA PRO A 419 11.43 3.68 -2.55
C PRO A 419 11.29 2.24 -2.03
N MET A 420 11.87 1.28 -2.75
CA MET A 420 11.63 -0.16 -2.54
C MET A 420 12.69 -0.88 -1.71
N LYS A 421 13.69 -0.17 -1.15
CA LYS A 421 14.88 -0.76 -0.51
C LYS A 421 14.56 -1.89 0.49
N ASP A 422 13.55 -1.69 1.34
CA ASP A 422 13.12 -2.66 2.35
C ASP A 422 12.38 -3.89 1.78
N PHE A 423 11.84 -3.78 0.56
CA PHE A 423 10.97 -4.79 -0.06
C PHE A 423 11.69 -5.66 -1.10
N ILE A 424 12.82 -5.18 -1.66
CA ILE A 424 13.57 -5.89 -2.71
C ILE A 424 13.89 -7.33 -2.31
N HIS A 425 14.32 -7.57 -1.08
CA HIS A 425 14.63 -8.92 -0.61
C HIS A 425 13.44 -9.88 -0.72
N THR A 426 12.25 -9.43 -0.30
CA THR A 426 11.02 -10.23 -0.35
C THR A 426 10.58 -10.48 -1.79
N ILE A 427 10.63 -9.45 -2.65
CA ILE A 427 10.28 -9.54 -4.07
C ILE A 427 11.18 -10.56 -4.77
N VAL A 428 12.51 -10.41 -4.63
CA VAL A 428 13.51 -11.27 -5.28
C VAL A 428 13.36 -12.70 -4.78
N SER A 429 13.24 -12.92 -3.46
CA SER A 429 13.01 -14.24 -2.90
C SER A 429 11.72 -14.89 -3.45
N LYS A 430 10.65 -14.12 -3.64
CA LYS A 430 9.38 -14.62 -4.18
C LYS A 430 9.50 -14.96 -5.66
N VAL A 431 10.08 -14.08 -6.47
CA VAL A 431 10.34 -14.31 -7.91
C VAL A 431 11.20 -15.56 -8.12
N LEU A 432 12.31 -15.69 -7.37
CA LEU A 432 13.16 -16.88 -7.46
C LEU A 432 12.44 -18.14 -6.97
N SER A 433 11.63 -18.04 -5.90
CA SER A 433 10.81 -19.17 -5.45
C SER A 433 9.76 -19.59 -6.49
N PHE A 434 9.22 -18.64 -7.26
CA PHE A 434 8.32 -18.92 -8.37
C PHE A 434 9.05 -19.72 -9.45
N CYS A 435 10.24 -19.27 -9.87
CA CYS A 435 11.08 -19.98 -10.84
C CYS A 435 11.35 -21.44 -10.44
N VAL A 436 11.66 -21.68 -9.17
CA VAL A 436 11.94 -23.03 -8.63
C VAL A 436 10.67 -23.89 -8.52
N LYS A 437 9.52 -23.30 -8.16
CA LYS A 437 8.25 -24.05 -8.10
C LYS A 437 7.75 -24.44 -9.49
N TRP A 438 7.91 -23.55 -10.46
CA TRP A 438 7.30 -23.71 -11.78
C TRP A 438 7.99 -24.79 -12.61
N THR A 439 9.31 -24.92 -12.45
CA THR A 439 10.13 -25.98 -13.06
C THR A 439 9.83 -27.37 -12.52
N LYS A 440 9.25 -27.47 -11.33
CA LYS A 440 8.76 -28.74 -10.78
C LYS A 440 7.36 -29.13 -11.28
N SER A 441 6.64 -28.25 -11.99
CA SER A 441 5.19 -28.43 -12.25
C SER A 441 4.72 -28.43 -13.71
N VAL A 442 5.53 -28.08 -14.73
CA VAL A 442 5.04 -27.91 -16.11
C VAL A 442 5.94 -28.52 -17.19
N ASN A 443 5.32 -29.12 -18.21
CA ASN A 443 5.94 -29.61 -19.46
C ASN A 443 6.47 -28.44 -20.32
N THR A 444 7.52 -28.68 -21.09
CA THR A 444 8.49 -27.74 -21.70
C THR A 444 7.98 -26.67 -22.70
N THR A 445 6.67 -26.43 -22.86
CA THR A 445 6.13 -25.57 -23.94
C THR A 445 5.87 -24.09 -23.56
N ASP A 446 5.56 -23.77 -22.29
CA ASP A 446 5.21 -22.38 -21.85
C ASP A 446 6.41 -21.60 -21.26
N LEU A 447 7.60 -22.21 -21.32
CA LEU A 447 8.82 -21.72 -20.65
C LEU A 447 9.31 -20.32 -21.11
N PRO A 448 9.25 -19.95 -22.41
CA PRO A 448 9.82 -18.69 -22.89
C PRO A 448 9.06 -17.44 -22.41
N GLU A 449 7.74 -17.54 -22.23
CA GLU A 449 6.90 -16.41 -21.84
C GLU A 449 7.07 -16.04 -20.37
N ALA A 450 7.24 -17.03 -19.48
CA ALA A 450 7.50 -16.71 -18.08
C ALA A 450 8.94 -16.25 -17.80
N GLY A 451 9.91 -16.77 -18.56
CA GLY A 451 11.28 -16.25 -18.49
C GLY A 451 11.33 -14.76 -18.81
N ARG A 452 10.49 -14.30 -19.76
CA ARG A 452 10.45 -12.90 -20.20
C ARG A 452 10.09 -11.92 -19.06
N TRP A 453 9.04 -12.19 -18.28
CA TRP A 453 8.65 -11.27 -17.20
C TRP A 453 9.63 -11.31 -16.02
N VAL A 454 10.18 -12.49 -15.69
CA VAL A 454 11.20 -12.63 -14.64
C VAL A 454 12.43 -11.79 -15.00
N LYS A 455 12.90 -11.89 -16.26
CA LYS A 455 13.99 -11.05 -16.76
C LYS A 455 13.66 -9.57 -16.65
N GLN A 456 12.49 -9.15 -17.15
CA GLN A 456 12.06 -7.76 -17.13
C GLN A 456 12.10 -7.16 -15.72
N ILE A 457 11.60 -7.88 -14.71
CA ILE A 457 11.65 -7.42 -13.32
C ILE A 457 13.08 -7.35 -12.80
N LEU A 458 13.89 -8.40 -13.02
CA LEU A 458 15.27 -8.44 -12.52
C LEU A 458 16.11 -7.30 -13.10
N ILE A 459 15.91 -6.93 -14.37
CA ILE A 459 16.57 -5.79 -15.03
C ILE A 459 16.19 -4.47 -14.35
N VAL A 460 14.89 -4.27 -14.12
CA VAL A 460 14.39 -3.03 -13.50
C VAL A 460 14.89 -2.90 -12.07
N ILE A 461 14.97 -4.01 -11.33
CA ILE A 461 15.54 -4.02 -9.99
C ILE A 461 17.04 -3.79 -10.04
N ASP A 462 17.80 -4.40 -10.96
CA ASP A 462 19.25 -4.19 -11.03
C ASP A 462 19.58 -2.73 -11.36
N ARG A 463 18.85 -2.12 -12.30
CA ARG A 463 19.03 -0.71 -12.68
C ARG A 463 18.84 0.26 -11.50
N ASN A 464 17.88 -0.01 -10.62
CA ASN A 464 17.50 0.91 -9.53
C ASN A 464 18.07 0.52 -8.16
N TYR A 465 18.33 -0.77 -7.92
CA TYR A 465 18.67 -1.39 -6.62
C TYR A 465 19.63 -2.58 -6.77
N SER A 466 20.69 -2.44 -7.59
CA SER A 466 21.64 -3.54 -7.89
C SER A 466 22.27 -4.16 -6.64
N SER A 467 22.58 -3.38 -5.61
CA SER A 467 23.22 -3.90 -4.39
C SER A 467 22.28 -4.76 -3.55
N GLU A 468 21.04 -4.33 -3.41
CA GLU A 468 19.98 -5.02 -2.68
C GLU A 468 19.52 -6.28 -3.40
N LEU A 469 19.44 -6.24 -4.74
CA LEU A 469 19.18 -7.41 -5.58
C LEU A 469 20.22 -8.49 -5.32
N ARG A 470 21.50 -8.13 -5.39
CA ARG A 470 22.61 -9.07 -5.20
C ARG A 470 22.60 -9.66 -3.79
N ALA A 471 22.41 -8.83 -2.77
CA ALA A 471 22.28 -9.29 -1.39
C ALA A 471 21.08 -10.23 -1.19
N ALA A 472 19.98 -10.02 -1.91
CA ALA A 472 18.80 -10.87 -1.84
C ALA A 472 18.99 -12.22 -2.55
N VAL A 473 19.62 -12.23 -3.74
CA VAL A 473 19.97 -13.46 -4.46
C VAL A 473 20.93 -14.31 -3.63
N GLY A 474 21.98 -13.69 -3.04
CA GLY A 474 22.93 -14.37 -2.17
C GLY A 474 22.25 -15.05 -0.99
N ARG A 475 21.40 -14.32 -0.25
CA ARG A 475 20.62 -14.86 0.87
C ARG A 475 19.65 -15.96 0.47
N PHE A 476 19.02 -15.85 -0.71
CA PHE A 476 18.14 -16.91 -1.22
C PHE A 476 18.93 -18.20 -1.50
N LEU A 477 20.10 -18.08 -2.14
CA LEU A 477 20.97 -19.21 -2.42
C LEU A 477 21.49 -19.87 -1.14
N GLU A 478 21.91 -19.08 -0.14
CA GLU A 478 22.31 -19.60 1.18
C GLU A 478 21.18 -20.39 1.85
N LYS A 479 19.98 -19.81 1.91
CA LYS A 479 18.82 -20.47 2.51
C LYS A 479 18.48 -21.78 1.80
N SER A 480 18.55 -21.80 0.47
CA SER A 480 18.24 -23.00 -0.32
C SER A 480 19.24 -24.15 -0.16
N GLN A 481 20.49 -23.87 0.24
CA GLN A 481 21.49 -24.92 0.52
C GLN A 481 21.32 -25.58 1.89
N VAL A 482 20.66 -24.91 2.84
CA VAL A 482 20.34 -25.49 4.15
C VAL A 482 19.21 -26.53 4.03
N ASP A 483 18.30 -26.33 3.08
CA ASP A 483 17.10 -27.15 2.90
C ASP A 483 17.29 -28.35 1.94
N SER A 484 18.34 -28.38 1.08
CA SER A 484 18.61 -29.55 0.22
C SER A 484 20.10 -29.75 -0.10
N LYS A 485 20.53 -31.02 -0.22
CA LYS A 485 21.84 -31.41 -0.77
C LYS A 485 21.98 -31.13 -2.29
N GLU A 486 21.01 -30.42 -2.90
CA GLU A 486 20.83 -30.23 -4.35
C GLU A 486 21.01 -28.76 -4.79
N GLY A 487 21.83 -27.97 -4.10
CA GLY A 487 22.08 -26.56 -4.46
C GLY A 487 22.59 -26.33 -5.90
N GLY A 488 23.16 -27.37 -6.55
CA GLY A 488 23.59 -27.33 -7.95
C GLY A 488 22.45 -27.39 -8.98
N ASP A 489 21.27 -27.90 -8.62
CA ASP A 489 20.13 -28.04 -9.52
C ASP A 489 19.33 -26.72 -9.62
N ILE A 490 19.20 -26.00 -8.51
CA ILE A 490 18.54 -24.69 -8.42
C ILE A 490 19.24 -23.66 -9.31
N MET A 491 20.58 -23.64 -9.28
CA MET A 491 21.37 -22.74 -10.11
C MET A 491 21.17 -22.99 -11.60
N LYS A 492 21.23 -24.26 -12.03
CA LYS A 492 20.97 -24.67 -13.42
C LYS A 492 19.55 -24.29 -13.84
N THR A 493 18.60 -24.48 -12.95
CA THR A 493 17.18 -24.14 -13.14
C THR A 493 16.98 -22.64 -13.35
N LEU A 494 17.62 -21.80 -12.53
CA LEU A 494 17.56 -20.34 -12.67
C LEU A 494 18.23 -19.86 -13.97
N CYS A 495 19.39 -20.44 -14.32
CA CYS A 495 20.06 -20.11 -15.57
C CYS A 495 19.21 -20.50 -16.79
N PHE A 496 18.62 -21.70 -16.78
CA PHE A 496 17.77 -22.18 -17.88
C PHE A 496 16.57 -21.26 -18.17
N ILE A 497 15.90 -20.75 -17.13
CA ILE A 497 14.78 -19.81 -17.27
C ILE A 497 15.25 -18.43 -17.77
N VAL A 498 16.41 -17.98 -17.30
CA VAL A 498 16.99 -16.67 -17.66
C VAL A 498 17.75 -16.73 -19.00
N ASP A 499 18.04 -17.91 -19.55
CA ASP A 499 18.73 -18.03 -20.84
C ASP A 499 17.75 -18.34 -21.99
N GLY A 500 16.60 -18.97 -21.74
CA GLY A 500 15.69 -19.49 -22.78
C GLY A 500 14.77 -18.51 -23.53
N SER A 501 14.77 -17.20 -23.26
CA SER A 501 13.91 -16.23 -23.99
C SER A 501 14.71 -15.48 -25.07
N LEU A 502 14.37 -15.74 -26.34
CA LEU A 502 15.25 -15.54 -27.51
C LEU A 502 15.47 -14.11 -28.03
N ASP A 503 14.84 -13.04 -27.52
CA ASP A 503 15.03 -11.70 -28.12
C ASP A 503 15.08 -10.57 -27.08
N MET A 504 16.29 -10.01 -26.87
CA MET A 504 16.66 -8.60 -26.60
C MET A 504 18.01 -8.52 -25.86
N PRO A 505 18.86 -7.51 -26.17
CA PRO A 505 20.25 -7.46 -25.70
C PRO A 505 20.32 -7.08 -24.23
N LEU A 506 20.71 -8.05 -23.39
CA LEU A 506 20.86 -7.84 -21.95
C LEU A 506 22.29 -8.08 -21.48
N GLU A 507 22.71 -7.35 -20.45
CA GLU A 507 23.95 -7.54 -19.68
C GLU A 507 24.02 -8.92 -18.97
N ILE A 508 22.92 -9.68 -18.96
CA ILE A 508 22.77 -11.01 -18.35
C ILE A 508 22.78 -12.13 -19.41
N SER A 509 23.36 -11.91 -20.58
CA SER A 509 23.41 -12.94 -21.64
C SER A 509 24.20 -14.21 -21.23
N ASP A 510 24.97 -14.14 -20.12
CA ASP A 510 25.61 -15.28 -19.45
C ASP A 510 25.13 -15.37 -17.99
N SER A 511 23.83 -15.64 -17.78
CA SER A 511 23.24 -15.70 -16.43
C SER A 511 23.97 -16.67 -15.51
N LYS A 512 24.51 -17.76 -16.07
CA LYS A 512 25.38 -18.72 -15.38
C LYS A 512 26.62 -18.07 -14.78
N ILE A 513 27.27 -17.16 -15.48
CA ILE A 513 28.46 -16.46 -14.99
C ILE A 513 28.04 -15.44 -13.93
N TRP A 514 27.00 -14.65 -14.19
CA TRP A 514 26.53 -13.65 -13.24
C TRP A 514 26.11 -14.25 -11.89
N PHE A 515 25.26 -15.29 -11.91
CA PHE A 515 24.85 -15.96 -10.67
C PHE A 515 26.04 -16.64 -9.99
N SER A 516 26.98 -17.24 -10.74
CA SER A 516 28.16 -17.89 -10.15
C SER A 516 29.11 -16.88 -9.50
N LEU A 517 29.20 -15.67 -10.06
CA LEU A 517 29.97 -14.58 -9.48
C LEU A 517 29.29 -14.02 -8.23
N GLU A 518 27.96 -14.00 -8.14
CA GLU A 518 27.22 -13.54 -6.96
C GLU A 518 26.92 -14.66 -5.93
N HIS A 519 27.53 -15.83 -6.11
CA HIS A 519 27.30 -16.99 -5.26
C HIS A 519 27.95 -16.80 -3.87
N PRO A 520 27.29 -17.24 -2.76
CA PRO A 520 27.81 -17.05 -1.40
C PRO A 520 29.12 -17.81 -1.13
N LYS A 521 29.29 -19.01 -1.72
CA LYS A 521 30.55 -19.76 -1.64
C LYS A 521 31.63 -19.11 -2.51
N ALA A 522 32.73 -18.71 -1.88
CA ALA A 522 33.91 -18.12 -2.51
C ALA A 522 34.52 -19.00 -3.61
N MET A 523 34.52 -20.32 -3.42
CA MET A 523 35.02 -21.26 -4.43
C MET A 523 34.26 -21.14 -5.76
N VAL A 524 32.93 -20.95 -5.73
CA VAL A 524 32.11 -20.81 -6.95
C VAL A 524 32.42 -19.49 -7.65
N ARG A 525 32.60 -18.40 -6.89
CA ARG A 525 33.03 -17.10 -7.43
C ARG A 525 34.40 -17.19 -8.10
N ARG A 526 35.35 -17.86 -7.44
CA ARG A 526 36.72 -18.08 -7.94
C ARG A 526 36.74 -18.91 -9.22
N THR A 527 35.98 -20.01 -9.26
CA THR A 527 35.86 -20.85 -10.45
C THR A 527 35.24 -20.09 -11.62
N ALA A 528 34.22 -19.26 -11.37
CA ALA A 528 33.62 -18.41 -12.40
C ALA A 528 34.61 -17.39 -12.99
N LEU A 529 35.42 -16.73 -12.14
CA LEU A 529 36.48 -15.82 -12.61
C LEU A 529 37.57 -16.56 -13.40
N SER A 530 37.94 -17.78 -12.98
CA SER A 530 38.91 -18.59 -13.72
C SER A 530 38.37 -19.07 -15.08
N HIS A 531 37.05 -19.31 -15.19
CA HIS A 531 36.43 -19.60 -16.47
C HIS A 531 36.39 -18.37 -17.39
N LEU A 532 36.17 -17.18 -16.84
CA LEU A 532 36.28 -15.93 -17.58
C LEU A 532 37.70 -15.72 -18.13
N SER A 533 38.73 -15.93 -17.31
CA SER A 533 40.14 -15.80 -17.74
C SER A 533 40.59 -16.92 -18.70
N ALA A 534 40.04 -18.14 -18.59
CA ALA A 534 40.33 -19.22 -19.53
C ALA A 534 39.61 -19.03 -20.88
N SER A 535 38.40 -18.46 -20.86
CA SER A 535 37.64 -18.16 -22.07
C SER A 535 38.27 -17.05 -22.92
N SER A 536 39.11 -16.19 -22.34
CA SER A 536 39.93 -15.22 -23.09
C SER A 536 41.16 -15.82 -23.79
N LEU A 537 41.55 -17.06 -23.47
CA LEU A 537 42.75 -17.72 -23.99
C LEU A 537 42.47 -18.69 -25.17
N HIS A 538 41.21 -19.06 -25.38
CA HIS A 538 40.80 -20.00 -26.43
C HIS A 538 39.75 -19.39 -27.36
N GLU A 539 40.22 -18.60 -28.32
CA GLU A 539 40.03 -18.78 -29.77
C GLU A 539 40.35 -17.47 -30.49
N GLY A 540 41.35 -17.51 -31.37
CA GLY A 540 41.72 -16.37 -32.21
C GLY A 540 40.68 -16.12 -33.30
N LYS A 541 39.73 -15.21 -33.03
CA LYS A 541 38.98 -14.37 -34.00
C LYS A 541 38.07 -13.45 -33.19
N ASP A 542 38.28 -12.13 -33.32
CA ASP A 542 37.49 -11.03 -32.71
C ASP A 542 36.89 -11.34 -31.34
N ILE A 543 37.69 -11.14 -30.31
CA ILE A 543 37.24 -11.18 -28.92
C ILE A 543 36.11 -10.15 -28.74
N ASP A 544 35.05 -10.62 -28.11
CA ASP A 544 33.81 -9.92 -27.76
C ASP A 544 34.10 -8.81 -26.70
N VAL A 545 34.81 -7.76 -27.10
CA VAL A 545 35.08 -6.56 -26.28
C VAL A 545 33.77 -5.98 -25.73
N GLN A 546 32.67 -6.15 -26.47
CA GLN A 546 31.32 -5.80 -26.02
C GLN A 546 30.79 -6.65 -24.86
N LYS A 547 31.10 -7.95 -24.77
CA LYS A 547 30.78 -8.77 -23.57
C LYS A 547 31.61 -8.35 -22.36
N LEU A 548 32.90 -8.09 -22.52
CA LEU A 548 33.78 -7.73 -21.39
C LEU A 548 33.48 -6.34 -20.83
N LEU A 549 33.13 -5.37 -21.68
CA LEU A 549 32.65 -4.04 -21.25
C LEU A 549 31.39 -4.13 -20.36
N LYS A 550 30.51 -5.12 -20.60
CA LYS A 550 29.29 -5.34 -19.79
C LYS A 550 29.58 -5.89 -18.39
N PHE A 551 30.76 -6.47 -18.15
CA PHE A 551 31.16 -7.02 -16.84
C PHE A 551 32.13 -6.11 -16.06
N GLN A 552 32.40 -4.90 -16.54
CA GLN A 552 33.33 -3.95 -15.91
C GLN A 552 33.05 -3.74 -14.41
N ASP A 553 31.79 -3.45 -14.06
CA ASP A 553 31.41 -3.21 -12.67
C ASP A 553 31.40 -4.48 -11.82
N VAL A 554 31.23 -5.66 -12.44
CA VAL A 554 31.27 -6.96 -11.73
C VAL A 554 32.72 -7.31 -11.37
N ILE A 555 33.65 -7.12 -12.31
CA ILE A 555 35.09 -7.34 -12.08
C ILE A 555 35.62 -6.36 -11.03
N LEU A 556 35.28 -5.08 -11.14
CA LEU A 556 35.62 -4.06 -10.13
C LEU A 556 35.13 -4.44 -8.72
N ARG A 557 33.95 -5.03 -8.60
CA ARG A 557 33.40 -5.50 -7.32
C ARG A 557 34.12 -6.73 -6.78
N ARG A 558 34.57 -7.66 -7.65
CA ARG A 558 35.33 -8.85 -7.21
C ARG A 558 36.77 -8.52 -6.81
N LEU A 559 37.33 -7.40 -7.25
CA LEU A 559 38.57 -6.86 -6.65
C LEU A 559 38.36 -6.48 -5.18
N HIS A 560 37.15 -6.13 -4.78
CA HIS A 560 36.78 -5.79 -3.41
C HIS A 560 36.14 -6.96 -2.64
N ASP A 561 36.29 -8.21 -3.10
CA ASP A 561 35.70 -9.38 -2.42
C ASP A 561 36.24 -9.55 -0.99
N ASP A 562 35.42 -10.12 -0.09
CA ASP A 562 35.81 -10.41 1.30
C ASP A 562 36.91 -11.47 1.34
N GLU A 563 36.90 -12.41 0.39
CA GLU A 563 37.86 -13.50 0.31
C GLU A 563 39.03 -13.17 -0.61
N LEU A 564 40.24 -13.11 -0.03
CA LEU A 564 41.50 -12.81 -0.74
C LEU A 564 41.76 -13.76 -1.94
N SER A 565 41.26 -14.99 -1.87
CA SER A 565 41.38 -15.99 -2.95
C SER A 565 40.58 -15.63 -4.21
N VAL A 566 39.47 -14.91 -4.05
CA VAL A 566 38.63 -14.41 -5.15
C VAL A 566 39.26 -13.15 -5.74
N VAL A 567 39.79 -12.27 -4.90
CA VAL A 567 40.55 -11.08 -5.31
C VAL A 567 41.75 -11.46 -6.18
N GLN A 568 42.49 -12.51 -5.80
CA GLN A 568 43.61 -13.03 -6.59
C GLN A 568 43.17 -13.49 -7.99
N ALA A 569 42.03 -14.18 -8.09
CA ALA A 569 41.49 -14.63 -9.37
C ALA A 569 41.00 -13.46 -10.24
N ALA A 570 40.45 -12.40 -9.64
CA ALA A 570 40.06 -11.19 -10.35
C ALA A 570 41.26 -10.40 -10.90
N LEU A 571 42.35 -10.32 -10.13
CA LEU A 571 43.61 -9.67 -10.54
C LEU A 571 44.35 -10.40 -11.68
N SER A 572 44.03 -11.69 -11.87
CA SER A 572 44.65 -12.57 -12.88
C SER A 572 43.91 -12.55 -14.22
N ILE A 573 42.91 -11.66 -14.40
CA ILE A 573 42.21 -11.48 -15.67
C ILE A 573 43.08 -10.62 -16.59
N ASP A 574 43.36 -11.13 -17.79
CA ASP A 574 44.15 -10.40 -18.79
C ASP A 574 43.34 -9.24 -19.42
N GLY A 575 43.98 -8.09 -19.62
CA GLY A 575 43.39 -6.96 -20.36
C GLY A 575 42.52 -5.99 -19.54
N LEU A 576 42.64 -5.95 -18.21
CA LEU A 576 41.86 -5.05 -17.33
C LEU A 576 41.92 -3.56 -17.75
N SER A 577 43.06 -3.07 -18.24
CA SER A 577 43.22 -1.70 -18.75
C SER A 577 42.38 -1.38 -19.99
N GLY A 578 41.96 -2.40 -20.76
CA GLY A 578 41.06 -2.22 -21.91
C GLY A 578 39.58 -2.27 -21.55
N ILE A 579 39.25 -2.74 -20.35
CA ILE A 579 37.89 -3.01 -19.88
C ILE A 579 37.42 -1.96 -18.88
N ILE A 580 38.30 -1.51 -17.98
CA ILE A 580 38.00 -0.57 -16.90
C ILE A 580 38.70 0.76 -17.16
N THR A 581 37.99 1.88 -16.94
CA THR A 581 38.60 3.21 -17.03
C THR A 581 39.78 3.35 -16.07
N PRO A 582 40.94 3.86 -16.53
CA PRO A 582 42.17 3.99 -15.74
C PRO A 582 41.99 4.53 -14.30
N PRO A 583 41.23 5.61 -14.03
CA PRO A 583 41.08 6.12 -12.66
C PRO A 583 40.27 5.19 -11.74
N ARG A 584 39.25 4.48 -12.25
CA ARG A 584 38.45 3.54 -11.43
C ARG A 584 39.26 2.30 -11.06
N LEU A 585 40.11 1.84 -11.97
CA LEU A 585 41.00 0.70 -11.74
C LEU A 585 42.10 1.04 -10.73
N LEU A 586 42.66 2.25 -10.82
CA LEU A 586 43.70 2.74 -9.91
C LEU A 586 43.18 2.82 -8.47
N ASN A 587 41.99 3.40 -8.27
CA ASN A 587 41.33 3.45 -6.96
C ASN A 587 41.07 2.04 -6.40
N ALA A 588 40.60 1.11 -7.24
CA ALA A 588 40.37 -0.28 -6.83
C ALA A 588 41.67 -0.98 -6.38
N PHE A 589 42.78 -0.77 -7.09
CA PHE A 589 44.08 -1.30 -6.67
C PHE A 589 44.56 -0.67 -5.37
N GLN A 590 44.39 0.64 -5.20
CA GLN A 590 44.74 1.33 -3.98
C GLN A 590 43.95 0.78 -2.77
N ASP A 591 42.64 0.59 -2.90
CA ASP A 591 41.78 0.05 -1.85
C ASP A 591 42.17 -1.40 -1.48
N VAL A 592 42.50 -2.23 -2.48
CA VAL A 592 43.02 -3.60 -2.26
C VAL A 592 44.35 -3.57 -1.50
N LEU A 593 45.28 -2.70 -1.88
CA LEU A 593 46.57 -2.57 -1.22
C LEU A 593 46.43 -2.06 0.22
N ILE A 594 45.58 -1.07 0.48
CA ILE A 594 45.28 -0.57 1.83
C ILE A 594 44.71 -1.69 2.70
N ARG A 595 43.73 -2.45 2.20
CA ARG A 595 43.17 -3.61 2.91
C ARG A 595 44.23 -4.67 3.19
N CYS A 596 45.11 -4.96 2.23
CA CYS A 596 46.18 -5.93 2.42
C CYS A 596 47.18 -5.45 3.49
N ILE A 597 47.53 -4.16 3.51
CA ILE A 597 48.38 -3.57 4.56
C ILE A 597 47.73 -3.76 5.94
N ASP A 598 46.43 -3.49 6.06
CA ASP A 598 45.69 -3.64 7.32
C ASP A 598 45.69 -5.10 7.80
N ILE A 599 45.45 -6.06 6.90
CA ILE A 599 45.52 -7.51 7.19
C ILE A 599 46.95 -7.94 7.55
N LEU A 600 47.98 -7.39 6.90
CA LEU A 600 49.39 -7.70 7.21
C LEU A 600 49.80 -7.17 8.60
N ASN A 601 49.20 -6.08 9.05
CA ASN A 601 49.43 -5.49 10.37
C ASN A 601 48.64 -6.20 11.49
N THR A 602 47.47 -6.77 11.19
CA THR A 602 46.51 -7.27 12.19
C THR A 602 46.22 -8.79 12.13
N GLY A 603 46.60 -9.48 11.06
CA GLY A 603 46.11 -10.82 10.72
C GLY A 603 46.89 -12.02 11.26
N ALA A 604 46.27 -13.21 11.16
CA ALA A 604 46.87 -14.51 11.52
C ALA A 604 47.76 -15.08 10.40
N ALA A 605 48.66 -16.02 10.72
CA ALA A 605 49.71 -16.51 9.81
C ALA A 605 49.22 -17.02 8.43
N HIS A 606 48.07 -17.69 8.37
CA HIS A 606 47.50 -18.21 7.12
C HIS A 606 46.90 -17.12 6.22
N THR A 607 46.34 -16.08 6.83
CA THR A 607 45.75 -14.92 6.14
C THR A 607 46.84 -14.01 5.58
N ILE A 608 47.98 -13.92 6.29
CA ILE A 608 49.18 -13.18 5.88
C ILE A 608 49.75 -13.74 4.56
N SER A 609 49.87 -15.06 4.41
CA SER A 609 50.40 -15.66 3.17
C SER A 609 49.53 -15.33 1.95
N ASN A 610 48.21 -15.39 2.10
CA ASN A 610 47.27 -15.04 1.01
C ASN A 610 47.31 -13.54 0.71
N ALA A 611 47.40 -12.68 1.73
CA ALA A 611 47.53 -11.24 1.55
C ALA A 611 48.84 -10.87 0.84
N CYS A 612 49.94 -11.56 1.14
CA CYS A 612 51.22 -11.39 0.43
C CYS A 612 51.08 -11.70 -1.07
N GLU A 613 50.48 -12.83 -1.43
CA GLU A 613 50.29 -13.24 -2.84
C GLU A 613 49.35 -12.29 -3.60
N VAL A 614 48.28 -11.81 -2.96
CA VAL A 614 47.38 -10.81 -3.52
C VAL A 614 48.09 -9.47 -3.72
N THR A 615 48.90 -9.04 -2.75
CA THR A 615 49.68 -7.78 -2.84
C THR A 615 50.68 -7.83 -3.99
N ILE A 616 51.44 -8.93 -4.11
CA ILE A 616 52.40 -9.14 -5.21
C ILE A 616 51.67 -9.15 -6.56
N SER A 617 50.55 -9.86 -6.67
CA SER A 617 49.73 -9.89 -7.89
C SER A 617 49.18 -8.50 -8.23
N CYS A 618 48.72 -7.74 -7.24
CA CYS A 618 48.20 -6.38 -7.43
C CYS A 618 49.29 -5.44 -7.93
N LEU A 619 50.49 -5.44 -7.31
CA LEU A 619 51.62 -4.62 -7.73
C LEU A 619 52.08 -4.95 -9.16
N LYS A 620 52.16 -6.25 -9.52
CA LYS A 620 52.45 -6.67 -10.90
C LYS A 620 51.38 -6.18 -11.87
N CYS A 621 50.11 -6.30 -11.50
CA CYS A 621 48.99 -5.88 -12.34
C CYS A 621 48.98 -4.36 -12.54
N THR A 622 49.23 -3.58 -11.48
CA THR A 622 49.37 -2.12 -11.55
C THR A 622 50.52 -1.72 -12.49
N PHE A 623 51.67 -2.39 -12.37
CA PHE A 623 52.83 -2.14 -13.23
C PHE A 623 52.50 -2.42 -14.71
N VAL A 624 51.96 -3.60 -15.03
CA VAL A 624 51.67 -4.00 -16.42
C VAL A 624 50.61 -3.10 -17.07
N ASN A 625 49.58 -2.69 -16.33
CA ASN A 625 48.46 -1.92 -16.89
C ASN A 625 48.76 -0.43 -17.08
N PHE A 626 49.57 0.18 -16.20
CA PHE A 626 49.78 1.65 -16.20
C PHE A 626 51.19 2.06 -16.66
N HIS A 627 52.25 1.30 -16.33
CA HIS A 627 53.62 1.69 -16.68
C HIS A 627 53.92 1.57 -18.17
N LEU A 628 53.36 0.56 -18.84
CA LEU A 628 53.61 0.30 -20.26
C LEU A 628 52.74 1.13 -21.22
N ARG A 629 51.71 1.84 -20.73
CA ARG A 629 50.66 2.43 -21.59
C ARG A 629 50.48 3.94 -21.48
N GLU A 630 50.57 4.56 -20.29
CA GLU A 630 50.26 5.98 -20.12
C GLU A 630 51.16 6.68 -19.07
N SER A 631 51.85 7.75 -19.47
CA SER A 631 52.80 8.49 -18.61
C SER A 631 52.15 9.40 -17.56
N SER A 632 50.84 9.65 -17.66
CA SER A 632 50.12 10.59 -16.78
C SER A 632 49.89 10.07 -15.36
N TYR A 633 49.86 8.74 -15.15
CA TYR A 633 49.54 8.11 -13.86
C TYR A 633 50.77 7.60 -13.10
N LEU A 634 51.98 7.89 -13.60
CA LEU A 634 53.24 7.41 -13.02
C LEU A 634 53.44 7.84 -11.57
N ARG A 635 52.94 9.03 -11.20
CA ARG A 635 53.05 9.56 -9.84
C ARG A 635 52.22 8.74 -8.86
N GLU A 636 50.97 8.47 -9.22
CA GLU A 636 50.03 7.72 -8.40
C GLU A 636 50.39 6.23 -8.31
N VAL A 637 50.92 5.67 -9.40
CA VAL A 637 51.50 4.32 -9.37
C VAL A 637 52.70 4.28 -8.44
N ALA A 638 53.60 5.26 -8.54
CA ALA A 638 54.76 5.30 -7.65
C ALA A 638 54.37 5.42 -6.16
N THR A 639 53.37 6.25 -5.81
CA THR A 639 52.91 6.39 -4.42
C THR A 639 52.29 5.11 -3.86
N MET A 640 51.62 4.29 -4.69
CA MET A 640 51.09 2.99 -4.24
C MET A 640 52.17 1.96 -3.87
N PHE A 641 53.36 2.04 -4.48
CA PHE A 641 54.46 1.12 -4.21
C PHE A 641 55.22 1.50 -2.93
N PHE A 642 55.17 2.78 -2.55
CA PHE A 642 55.93 3.36 -1.44
C PHE A 642 55.78 2.61 -0.09
N PRO A 643 54.57 2.27 0.38
CA PRO A 643 54.39 1.61 1.67
C PRO A 643 55.06 0.24 1.77
N PHE A 644 55.29 -0.41 0.62
CA PHE A 644 55.84 -1.77 0.56
C PHE A 644 57.37 -1.80 0.43
N LEU A 645 58.02 -0.64 0.23
CA LEU A 645 59.47 -0.51 0.18
C LEU A 645 60.13 -0.56 1.58
N LEU A 646 59.34 -0.40 2.64
CA LEU A 646 59.80 -0.55 4.02
C LEU A 646 59.88 -2.04 4.37
N VAL A 647 61.10 -2.55 4.55
CA VAL A 647 61.37 -3.96 4.84
C VAL A 647 60.98 -4.28 6.29
N LEU A 648 59.86 -4.98 6.48
CA LEU A 648 59.53 -5.65 7.74
C LEU A 648 59.79 -7.17 7.59
N PRO A 649 60.21 -7.89 8.66
CA PRO A 649 60.51 -9.32 8.59
C PRO A 649 59.35 -10.18 8.05
N LYS A 650 58.11 -9.75 8.30
CA LYS A 650 56.89 -10.46 7.87
C LYS A 650 56.50 -10.20 6.40
N THR A 651 57.01 -9.13 5.77
CA THR A 651 56.61 -8.69 4.42
C THR A 651 57.75 -8.71 3.40
N TRP A 652 58.89 -9.34 3.73
CA TRP A 652 60.11 -9.33 2.90
C TRP A 652 59.90 -9.76 1.45
N ARG A 653 59.02 -10.74 1.18
CA ARG A 653 58.68 -11.17 -0.19
C ARG A 653 58.00 -10.08 -1.01
N ILE A 654 57.13 -9.30 -0.37
CA ILE A 654 56.43 -8.17 -1.00
C ILE A 654 57.44 -7.06 -1.26
N SER A 655 58.27 -6.73 -0.26
CA SER A 655 59.29 -5.67 -0.38
C SER A 655 60.31 -5.98 -1.47
N LEU A 656 60.74 -7.24 -1.61
CA LEU A 656 61.63 -7.65 -2.70
C LEU A 656 60.98 -7.45 -4.07
N LYS A 657 59.72 -7.88 -4.24
CA LYS A 657 59.01 -7.71 -5.52
C LYS A 657 58.69 -6.24 -5.83
N ALA A 658 58.33 -5.46 -4.83
CA ALA A 658 58.11 -4.02 -4.97
C ALA A 658 59.41 -3.31 -5.39
N LEU A 659 60.55 -3.74 -4.86
CA LEU A 659 61.87 -3.19 -5.19
C LEU A 659 62.32 -3.55 -6.62
N GLU A 660 62.03 -4.77 -7.08
CA GLU A 660 62.24 -5.17 -8.48
C GLU A 660 61.40 -4.32 -9.44
N LEU A 661 60.10 -4.16 -9.17
CA LEU A 661 59.18 -3.41 -10.04
C LEU A 661 59.44 -1.89 -10.01
N THR A 662 59.85 -1.33 -8.87
CA THR A 662 60.21 0.10 -8.78
C THR A 662 61.51 0.44 -9.52
N LYS A 663 62.45 -0.50 -9.63
CA LYS A 663 63.66 -0.35 -10.46
C LYS A 663 63.32 -0.22 -11.94
N GLU A 664 62.28 -0.91 -12.41
CA GLU A 664 61.81 -0.83 -13.80
C GLU A 664 60.88 0.37 -14.05
N LEU A 665 60.30 0.98 -13.01
CA LEU A 665 59.38 2.13 -13.11
C LEU A 665 60.08 3.44 -13.54
N CYS A 666 61.40 3.54 -13.40
CA CYS A 666 62.24 4.70 -13.80
C CYS A 666 61.72 6.07 -13.32
N TRP A 667 61.03 6.14 -12.18
CA TRP A 667 60.54 7.40 -11.63
C TRP A 667 61.69 8.19 -10.95
N PRO A 668 61.82 9.52 -11.13
CA PRO A 668 62.98 10.30 -10.66
C PRO A 668 63.32 10.11 -9.17
N PHE A 669 62.30 9.98 -8.33
CA PHE A 669 62.46 9.76 -6.90
C PHE A 669 63.06 8.38 -6.55
N TYR A 670 62.76 7.37 -7.36
CA TYR A 670 63.29 6.01 -7.21
C TYR A 670 64.67 5.86 -7.87
N SER A 671 64.91 6.52 -9.01
CA SER A 671 66.17 6.42 -9.75
C SER A 671 67.38 6.96 -8.97
N ASP A 672 67.22 8.07 -8.24
CA ASP A 672 68.31 8.65 -7.43
C ASP A 672 68.59 7.83 -6.14
N SER A 673 67.60 7.06 -5.69
CA SER A 673 67.67 6.26 -4.45
C SER A 673 68.20 4.83 -4.68
N LEU A 674 67.93 4.22 -5.84
CA LEU A 674 68.22 2.80 -6.16
C LEU A 674 69.50 2.56 -6.97
N ALA A 675 70.17 3.60 -7.49
CA ALA A 675 71.39 3.49 -8.31
C ALA A 675 72.62 2.88 -7.60
N SER A 676 72.48 2.35 -6.38
CA SER A 676 73.58 1.79 -5.56
C SER A 676 73.47 0.30 -5.23
N TYR A 677 72.49 -0.46 -5.76
CA TYR A 677 72.29 -1.87 -5.39
C TYR A 677 72.03 -2.83 -6.57
N ASP A 678 72.86 -3.89 -6.63
CA ASP A 678 72.74 -5.03 -7.53
C ASP A 678 71.95 -6.18 -6.87
N VAL A 679 70.81 -6.54 -7.46
CA VAL A 679 69.85 -7.57 -7.00
C VAL A 679 70.45 -8.98 -6.80
N PRO A 680 71.47 -9.45 -7.56
CA PRO A 680 72.07 -10.77 -7.32
C PRO A 680 72.70 -10.92 -5.93
N SER A 681 73.17 -9.82 -5.33
CA SER A 681 73.81 -9.83 -4.01
C SER A 681 72.82 -10.00 -2.83
N PHE A 682 71.52 -9.81 -3.07
CA PHE A 682 70.46 -9.95 -2.07
C PHE A 682 69.99 -11.40 -1.90
N GLN A 683 69.95 -12.17 -2.99
CA GLN A 683 69.60 -13.60 -2.95
C GLN A 683 70.63 -14.43 -2.16
N VAL A 684 71.93 -14.13 -2.32
CA VAL A 684 73.03 -14.88 -1.68
C VAL A 684 73.07 -14.68 -0.16
N LYS A 685 72.61 -13.54 0.37
CA LYS A 685 72.60 -13.27 1.82
C LYS A 685 71.40 -13.85 2.58
N LEU A 686 70.32 -14.19 1.89
CA LEU A 686 69.11 -14.77 2.48
C LEU A 686 69.15 -16.31 2.55
N SER A 687 69.94 -16.98 1.69
CA SER A 687 70.11 -18.43 1.71
C SER A 687 70.96 -18.95 2.88
N ASP A 688 71.86 -18.12 3.43
CA ASP A 688 72.86 -18.55 4.44
C ASP A 688 72.38 -18.50 5.90
N ARG A 689 71.10 -18.17 6.16
CA ARG A 689 70.54 -18.23 7.52
C ARG A 689 69.18 -18.92 7.53
N VAL A 690 69.20 -20.20 7.89
CA VAL A 690 68.04 -20.88 8.48
C VAL A 690 67.74 -20.18 9.81
N LEU A 691 66.61 -19.47 9.90
CA LEU A 691 66.15 -18.83 11.13
C LEU A 691 65.02 -19.67 11.72
N ASP A 692 65.31 -20.30 12.86
CA ASP A 692 64.33 -20.98 13.70
C ASP A 692 63.23 -20.01 14.18
N PRO A 693 61.97 -20.45 14.34
CA PRO A 693 60.83 -19.55 14.50
C PRO A 693 60.69 -18.91 15.90
N GLU A 694 61.53 -19.25 16.88
CA GLU A 694 61.26 -18.93 18.30
C GLU A 694 62.12 -17.82 18.93
N THR A 695 63.06 -17.20 18.22
CA THR A 695 63.99 -16.21 18.80
C THR A 695 63.93 -14.79 18.22
N VAL A 696 62.77 -14.33 17.75
CA VAL A 696 62.61 -12.93 17.29
C VAL A 696 61.64 -12.18 18.21
N ASN A 697 62.14 -11.83 19.40
CA ASN A 697 61.46 -10.90 20.33
C ASN A 697 62.32 -9.66 20.67
N SER A 698 63.39 -9.43 19.92
CA SER A 698 64.21 -8.21 20.01
C SER A 698 64.29 -7.53 18.65
N GLY A 699 63.91 -6.25 18.61
CA GLY A 699 63.83 -5.44 17.40
C GLY A 699 65.16 -5.17 16.72
N GLU A 700 65.69 -6.17 16.02
CA GLU A 700 66.75 -5.98 15.04
C GLU A 700 66.14 -5.80 13.64
N PHE A 701 66.00 -4.53 13.25
CA PHE A 701 65.71 -4.15 11.87
C PHE A 701 66.91 -4.50 10.98
N PHE A 702 66.74 -5.40 10.00
CA PHE A 702 67.72 -5.57 8.93
C PHE A 702 67.66 -4.36 8.00
N CYS A 703 68.50 -3.38 8.31
CA CYS A 703 68.65 -2.12 7.58
C CYS A 703 69.49 -2.34 6.31
N LEU A 704 68.89 -2.09 5.13
CA LEU A 704 69.62 -1.74 3.91
C LEU A 704 70.44 -0.48 4.24
N LYS A 705 71.74 -0.65 4.50
CA LYS A 705 72.64 0.42 4.94
C LYS A 705 72.47 1.69 4.09
N GLY A 706 72.05 2.77 4.75
CA GLY A 706 72.61 4.09 4.53
C GLY A 706 71.77 5.17 3.84
N ARG A 707 70.67 4.86 3.14
CA ARG A 707 69.89 5.93 2.45
C ARG A 707 68.37 5.89 2.60
N VAL A 708 67.77 4.79 3.08
CA VAL A 708 66.30 4.71 3.25
C VAL A 708 65.82 5.52 4.46
N MET A 709 66.70 5.81 5.43
CA MET A 709 66.32 6.54 6.66
C MET A 709 66.04 8.04 6.43
N TYR A 710 66.52 8.63 5.32
CA TYR A 710 66.21 10.03 4.99
C TYR A 710 64.78 10.23 4.45
N LEU A 711 64.11 9.16 4.01
CA LEU A 711 62.74 9.23 3.51
C LEU A 711 61.68 9.38 4.61
N PHE A 712 62.01 9.06 5.86
CA PHE A 712 61.07 9.18 6.98
C PHE A 712 60.88 10.63 7.47
N PHE A 713 61.81 11.54 7.15
CA PHE A 713 61.79 12.91 7.69
C PHE A 713 61.20 13.97 6.75
N LEU A 714 60.90 13.63 5.49
CA LEU A 714 60.44 14.59 4.49
C LEU A 714 58.91 14.58 4.25
N PHE A 715 58.18 13.63 4.83
CA PHE A 715 56.71 13.52 4.69
C PHE A 715 56.05 13.13 6.03
N ALA A 716 56.26 13.97 7.05
CA ALA A 716 55.36 14.11 8.19
C ALA A 716 54.49 15.37 7.99
#